data_AF-A0A9D5QV50-F1
#
_entry.id   AF-A0A9D5QV50-F1
#
_cell.length_a   1.000
_cell.length_b   1.000
_cell.length_c   1.000
_cell.angle_alpha   90.00
_cell.angle_beta   90.00
_cell.angle_gamma   90.00
#
_symmetry.space_group_name_H-M   'P 1'
#
loop_
_entity.id
_entity.type
_entity.pdbx_description
1 polymer ?
#
loop_
_entity_poly.entity_id
_entity_poly.type
_entity_poly.pdbx_seq_one_letter_code
_entity_poly.pdbx_strand_id
1 'polypeptide(L)'
;MSASSYLQITLRVEVDQVTRTVLNYPYGEQPVWERWLVAPAAAIRRFLNASECYVMQQWESGRCFSLITRNSLRPDDGYFMISLFVAAGCALTGKQIIALLAALKKSLVEDGDTTFEAIDRAIAAAGIPSDPLHMRSWAFRPAPADAQVRDAAYRTFISSSELAGIFSFPGQPDYDAYRCIIVVPASASLRPGTKMPRITSPIRKLYTLLAPAGVELLRDTAYSGERVTITYTRPGFSPRQEVITVGNPSAFVRLEGSTIRIREARECGVRFTRKVPLEVRSSKEDGTVTGYTIAINGRSINTMEPYVEFTEKDLTEYATVEIKAASNGFTPLKIDKSTAELLDADRLVLELDPIEQGVTLRLDFGDGRVVEQVISIEKNTPEYTTLRSGKFHGYRAYRTVNQDPDDTGEIYTVDVSAGHRSATSHVAPEPAPAPRQPEAPVFENIADDTADRPDPEDEIDTTVPVVATESDTERIREAEDEVAKSRKRRNLLLAAAAAVVVLVVVLVFFIPLGKTVGSDADDMPAMVENTDSVAPAADAAPAAAPEAAAAPQASTLGADAEYLNSNRQWAVSALSSPAGNALMNAIAEGDVDAIARNEYFISGVCSNSRARKALELMWRGKTGPTRGSIARELKKAAASGTIDLDKLVDRLARVQPQAADANTLPLPTR
;
A
#
# COMPACT_ATOMS: atom_id res chain seq x y z
N MET A 1 -11.86 1.85 -40.38
CA MET A 1 -12.07 0.75 -39.41
C MET A 1 -12.95 1.33 -38.31
N SER A 2 -14.15 0.77 -38.12
CA SER A 2 -15.21 1.40 -37.32
C SER A 2 -14.80 1.55 -35.86
N ALA A 3 -14.91 2.78 -35.36
CA ALA A 3 -14.92 3.10 -33.95
C ALA A 3 -15.77 2.10 -33.17
N SER A 4 -15.19 1.61 -32.08
CA SER A 4 -15.76 0.76 -31.06
C SER A 4 -17.29 0.80 -30.98
N SER A 5 -17.94 -0.34 -31.27
CA SER A 5 -19.40 -0.52 -31.26
C SER A 5 -20.10 -0.12 -29.95
N TYR A 6 -19.34 0.04 -28.86
CA TYR A 6 -19.83 0.38 -27.53
C TYR A 6 -19.83 1.88 -27.21
N LEU A 7 -19.17 2.72 -28.02
CA LEU A 7 -19.02 4.16 -27.79
C LEU A 7 -19.72 4.96 -28.89
N GLN A 8 -20.60 5.88 -28.50
CA GLN A 8 -21.24 6.82 -29.41
C GLN A 8 -21.04 8.25 -28.91
N ILE A 9 -20.81 9.19 -29.83
CA ILE A 9 -20.48 10.58 -29.53
C ILE A 9 -21.43 11.48 -30.29
N THR A 10 -22.06 12.43 -29.59
CA THR A 10 -22.99 13.36 -30.21
C THR A 10 -22.70 14.79 -29.79
N LEU A 11 -22.85 15.73 -30.73
CA LEU A 11 -22.75 17.16 -30.49
C LEU A 11 -24.12 17.79 -30.71
N ARG A 12 -24.62 18.48 -29.69
CA ARG A 12 -25.87 19.24 -29.76
C ARG A 12 -25.59 20.73 -29.52
N VAL A 13 -26.33 21.57 -30.24
CA VAL A 13 -26.22 23.03 -30.19
C VAL A 13 -27.59 23.62 -29.89
N GLU A 14 -27.63 24.66 -29.08
CA GLU A 14 -28.82 25.50 -28.89
C GLU A 14 -28.81 26.63 -29.94
N VAL A 15 -29.74 26.60 -30.89
CA VAL A 15 -29.95 27.69 -31.84
C VAL A 15 -31.41 28.15 -31.71
N ASP A 16 -31.62 29.44 -31.49
CA ASP A 16 -32.96 30.03 -31.27
C ASP A 16 -33.77 29.33 -30.15
N GLN A 17 -33.11 28.98 -29.04
CA GLN A 17 -33.68 28.22 -27.91
C GLN A 17 -34.13 26.78 -28.26
N VAL A 18 -33.81 26.29 -29.45
CA VAL A 18 -34.08 24.91 -29.87
C VAL A 18 -32.76 24.13 -29.88
N THR A 19 -32.73 23.00 -29.15
CA THR A 19 -31.56 22.11 -29.14
C THR A 19 -31.60 21.17 -30.34
N ARG A 20 -30.58 21.24 -31.21
CA ARG A 20 -30.44 20.39 -32.40
C ARG A 20 -29.17 19.56 -32.31
N THR A 21 -29.24 18.28 -32.70
CA THR A 21 -28.05 17.44 -32.90
C THR A 21 -27.42 17.82 -34.24
N VAL A 22 -26.15 18.21 -34.23
CA VAL A 22 -25.41 18.63 -35.43
C VAL A 22 -24.35 17.62 -35.86
N LEU A 23 -23.94 16.73 -34.95
CA LEU A 23 -23.00 15.65 -35.25
C LEU A 23 -23.32 14.42 -34.41
N ASN A 24 -23.21 13.25 -35.05
CA ASN A 24 -23.33 11.93 -34.45
C ASN A 24 -22.21 11.04 -35.00
N TYR A 25 -21.57 10.29 -34.12
CA TYR A 25 -20.45 9.42 -34.41
C TYR A 25 -20.59 8.09 -33.63
N PRO A 26 -20.35 6.93 -34.26
CA PRO A 26 -20.10 6.75 -35.69
C PRO A 26 -21.33 7.16 -36.53
N TYR A 27 -21.13 7.43 -37.82
CA TYR A 27 -22.23 7.80 -38.72
C TYR A 27 -23.30 6.71 -38.77
N GLY A 28 -24.55 7.09 -38.53
CA GLY A 28 -25.69 6.17 -38.51
C GLY A 28 -26.99 6.90 -38.17
N GLU A 29 -28.07 6.12 -37.99
CA GLU A 29 -29.35 6.66 -37.53
C GLU A 29 -29.20 7.41 -36.19
N GLN A 30 -30.03 8.44 -36.00
CA GLN A 30 -30.04 9.20 -34.75
C GLN A 30 -30.27 8.25 -33.57
N PRO A 31 -29.36 8.22 -32.59
CA PRO A 31 -29.47 7.31 -31.47
C PRO A 31 -30.75 7.57 -30.69
N VAL A 32 -31.51 6.51 -30.43
CA VAL A 32 -32.78 6.58 -29.67
C VAL A 32 -32.57 7.23 -28.29
N TRP A 33 -31.38 7.08 -27.71
CA TRP A 33 -31.03 7.67 -26.41
C TRP A 33 -30.93 9.20 -26.43
N GLU A 34 -30.67 9.83 -27.59
CA GLU A 34 -30.56 11.30 -27.68
C GLU A 34 -31.85 12.02 -27.26
N ARG A 35 -33.01 11.40 -27.51
CA ARG A 35 -34.32 11.96 -27.17
C ARG A 35 -34.52 12.14 -25.66
N TRP A 36 -33.75 11.40 -24.87
CA TRP A 36 -33.83 11.39 -23.41
C TRP A 36 -32.79 12.29 -22.74
N LEU A 37 -31.89 12.90 -23.52
CA LEU A 37 -30.89 13.84 -23.02
C LEU A 37 -31.54 15.13 -22.51
N VAL A 38 -30.97 15.69 -21.46
CA VAL A 38 -31.39 17.02 -20.96
C VAL A 38 -31.10 18.12 -21.98
N ALA A 39 -31.92 19.17 -21.99
CA ALA A 39 -31.63 20.37 -22.77
C ALA A 39 -30.46 21.14 -22.12
N PRO A 40 -29.42 21.53 -22.87
CA PRO A 40 -28.21 22.12 -22.32
C PRO A 40 -28.46 23.39 -21.51
N ALA A 41 -29.24 24.32 -22.08
CA ALA A 41 -29.63 25.55 -21.41
C ALA A 41 -30.36 25.29 -20.09
N ALA A 42 -31.30 24.35 -20.09
CA ALA A 42 -32.12 24.03 -18.93
C ALA A 42 -31.29 23.41 -17.78
N ALA A 43 -30.20 22.69 -18.10
CA ALA A 43 -29.31 22.13 -17.10
C ALA A 43 -28.40 23.21 -16.48
N ILE A 44 -27.70 23.99 -17.31
CA ILE A 44 -26.66 24.93 -16.83
C ILE A 44 -27.25 26.23 -16.27
N ARG A 45 -28.36 26.76 -16.83
CA ARG A 45 -28.99 28.00 -16.36
C ARG A 45 -29.57 27.87 -14.95
N ARG A 46 -29.68 26.66 -14.39
CA ARG A 46 -30.04 26.44 -12.97
C ARG A 46 -28.98 26.98 -11.99
N PHE A 47 -27.79 27.34 -12.46
CA PHE A 47 -26.68 27.82 -11.65
C PHE A 47 -26.28 29.27 -12.00
N LEU A 48 -25.82 30.04 -11.00
CA LEU A 48 -25.44 31.45 -11.16
C LEU A 48 -24.03 31.66 -11.73
N ASN A 49 -23.09 30.74 -11.47
CA ASN A 49 -21.65 30.89 -11.76
C ASN A 49 -21.05 29.68 -12.49
N ALA A 50 -21.85 28.90 -13.21
CA ALA A 50 -21.36 27.77 -13.99
C ALA A 50 -21.15 28.20 -15.45
N SER A 51 -19.89 28.27 -15.88
CA SER A 51 -19.53 28.36 -17.32
C SER A 51 -19.65 27.01 -18.01
N GLU A 52 -19.36 25.94 -17.25
CA GLU A 52 -19.40 24.55 -17.69
C GLU A 52 -20.07 23.69 -16.62
N CYS A 53 -20.78 22.65 -17.07
CA CYS A 53 -21.27 21.59 -16.19
C CYS A 53 -21.25 20.25 -16.90
N TYR A 54 -21.25 19.18 -16.12
CA TYR A 54 -21.34 17.83 -16.64
C TYR A 54 -22.69 17.22 -16.29
N VAL A 55 -23.14 16.25 -17.08
CA VAL A 55 -24.38 15.52 -16.84
C VAL A 55 -24.12 14.04 -16.95
N MET A 56 -24.62 13.27 -15.99
CA MET A 56 -24.66 11.81 -16.05
C MET A 56 -26.12 11.36 -16.17
N GLN A 57 -26.37 10.46 -17.11
CA GLN A 57 -27.66 9.82 -17.33
C GLN A 57 -27.45 8.32 -17.55
N GLN A 58 -28.44 7.51 -17.20
CA GLN A 58 -28.39 6.06 -17.38
C GLN A 58 -29.71 5.51 -17.92
N TRP A 59 -29.60 4.47 -18.74
CA TRP A 59 -30.70 3.69 -19.31
C TRP A 59 -30.29 2.22 -19.39
N GLU A 60 -31.25 1.35 -19.74
CA GLU A 60 -30.99 -0.08 -19.96
C GLU A 60 -29.89 -0.34 -20.98
N SER A 61 -29.82 0.49 -22.03
CA SER A 61 -28.83 0.36 -23.10
C SER A 61 -27.43 0.81 -22.71
N GLY A 62 -27.27 1.62 -21.66
CA GLY A 62 -25.97 2.19 -21.29
C GLY A 62 -26.05 3.48 -20.49
N ARG A 63 -24.92 4.18 -20.43
CA ARG A 63 -24.75 5.42 -19.66
C ARG A 63 -24.26 6.53 -20.57
N CYS A 64 -24.72 7.75 -20.30
CA CYS A 64 -24.25 8.93 -21.00
C CYS A 64 -23.58 9.91 -20.06
N PHE A 65 -22.44 10.42 -20.50
CA PHE A 65 -21.67 11.47 -19.87
C PHE A 65 -21.61 12.66 -20.83
N SER A 66 -22.13 13.81 -20.40
CA SER A 66 -22.17 14.99 -21.24
C SER A 66 -21.41 16.14 -20.62
N LEU A 67 -20.76 16.94 -21.45
CA LEU A 67 -20.20 18.25 -21.11
C LEU A 67 -21.07 19.32 -21.75
N ILE A 68 -21.55 20.26 -20.95
CA ILE A 68 -22.27 21.45 -21.41
C ILE A 68 -21.37 22.67 -21.21
N THR A 69 -21.12 23.40 -22.28
CA THR A 69 -20.28 24.62 -22.28
C THR A 69 -20.91 25.69 -23.16
N ARG A 70 -20.53 26.95 -22.95
CA ARG A 70 -20.88 28.02 -23.89
C ARG A 70 -20.18 27.85 -25.23
N ASN A 71 -20.83 28.35 -26.26
CA ASN A 71 -20.23 28.47 -27.58
C ASN A 71 -19.15 29.57 -27.58
N SER A 72 -17.88 29.18 -27.72
CA SER A 72 -16.74 30.12 -27.79
C SER A 72 -16.64 30.84 -29.14
N LEU A 73 -17.05 30.18 -30.22
CA LEU A 73 -16.97 30.71 -31.58
C LEU A 73 -18.11 31.67 -31.93
N ARG A 74 -19.30 31.43 -31.35
CA ARG A 74 -20.50 32.25 -31.50
C ARG A 74 -21.22 32.34 -30.15
N PRO A 75 -20.85 33.30 -29.29
CA PRO A 75 -21.43 33.46 -27.95
C PRO A 75 -22.96 33.65 -27.95
N ASP A 76 -23.51 34.10 -29.08
CA ASP A 76 -24.94 34.29 -29.31
C ASP A 76 -25.70 32.96 -29.51
N ASP A 77 -25.01 31.90 -29.99
CA ASP A 77 -25.56 30.56 -30.28
C ASP A 77 -25.66 29.67 -29.02
N GLY A 78 -25.99 30.26 -27.88
CA GLY A 78 -26.33 29.55 -26.64
C GLY A 78 -25.25 28.56 -26.13
N TYR A 79 -25.67 27.33 -25.84
CA TYR A 79 -24.83 26.29 -25.24
C TYR A 79 -24.63 25.07 -26.16
N PHE A 80 -23.42 24.52 -26.15
CA PHE A 80 -23.11 23.21 -26.71
C PHE A 80 -23.23 22.12 -25.66
N MET A 81 -23.57 20.92 -26.12
CA MET A 81 -23.55 19.69 -25.35
C MET A 81 -22.82 18.60 -26.13
N ILE A 82 -21.65 18.20 -25.64
CA ILE A 82 -20.93 17.02 -26.13
C ILE A 82 -21.37 15.85 -25.26
N SER A 83 -21.88 14.78 -25.86
CA SER A 83 -22.37 13.61 -25.13
C SER A 83 -21.65 12.34 -25.55
N LEU A 84 -21.16 11.60 -24.56
CA LEU A 84 -20.51 10.30 -24.71
C LEU A 84 -21.46 9.24 -24.19
N PHE A 85 -21.98 8.39 -25.06
CA PHE A 85 -22.74 7.22 -24.67
C PHE A 85 -21.83 6.00 -24.66
N VAL A 86 -21.85 5.28 -23.53
CA VAL A 86 -21.10 4.05 -23.28
C VAL A 86 -22.12 2.94 -23.07
N ALA A 87 -22.03 1.88 -23.87
CA ALA A 87 -22.96 0.76 -23.80
C ALA A 87 -22.97 0.09 -22.42
N ALA A 88 -24.10 -0.51 -22.05
CA ALA A 88 -24.28 -1.15 -20.74
C ALA A 88 -23.21 -2.21 -20.48
N GLY A 89 -22.64 -2.18 -19.27
CA GLY A 89 -21.57 -3.09 -18.87
C GLY A 89 -20.18 -2.71 -19.36
N CYS A 90 -20.03 -1.87 -20.38
CA CYS A 90 -18.72 -1.38 -20.83
C CYS A 90 -18.21 -0.29 -19.90
N ALA A 91 -16.98 -0.42 -19.42
CA ALA A 91 -16.41 0.50 -18.44
C ALA A 91 -15.28 1.35 -19.01
N LEU A 92 -15.30 2.62 -18.64
CA LEU A 92 -14.22 3.57 -18.86
C LEU A 92 -13.79 4.20 -17.55
N THR A 93 -12.51 4.52 -17.40
CA THR A 93 -12.07 5.29 -16.24
C THR A 93 -12.58 6.73 -16.35
N GLY A 94 -12.87 7.38 -15.22
CA GLY A 94 -13.29 8.77 -15.24
C GLY A 94 -12.24 9.71 -15.84
N LYS A 95 -10.94 9.35 -15.74
CA LYS A 95 -9.86 10.08 -16.42
C LYS A 95 -9.99 10.02 -17.95
N GLN A 96 -10.28 8.84 -18.50
CA GLN A 96 -10.54 8.66 -19.93
C GLN A 96 -11.76 9.47 -20.39
N ILE A 97 -12.85 9.45 -19.63
CA ILE A 97 -14.06 10.22 -19.93
C ILE A 97 -13.77 11.72 -19.95
N ILE A 98 -13.09 12.24 -18.92
CA ILE A 98 -12.76 13.67 -18.83
C ILE A 98 -11.79 14.07 -19.95
N ALA A 99 -10.76 13.26 -20.21
CA ALA A 99 -9.80 13.52 -21.28
C ALA A 99 -10.47 13.54 -22.65
N LEU A 100 -11.40 12.61 -22.91
CA LEU A 100 -12.16 12.59 -24.16
C LEU A 100 -13.08 13.81 -24.30
N LEU A 101 -13.85 14.15 -23.26
CA LEU A 101 -14.69 15.35 -23.28
C LEU A 101 -13.86 16.62 -23.50
N ALA A 102 -12.69 16.74 -22.89
CA ALA A 102 -11.80 17.88 -23.06
C ALA A 102 -11.20 17.94 -24.48
N ALA A 103 -10.75 16.80 -25.02
CA ALA A 103 -10.22 16.72 -26.38
C ALA A 103 -11.30 17.04 -27.44
N LEU A 104 -12.52 16.54 -27.25
CA LEU A 104 -13.66 16.85 -28.10
C LEU A 104 -14.11 18.30 -27.95
N LYS A 105 -14.08 18.89 -26.75
CA LYS A 105 -14.36 20.31 -26.57
C LYS A 105 -13.38 21.16 -27.38
N LYS A 106 -12.09 20.88 -27.25
CA LYS A 106 -11.06 21.57 -28.02
C LYS A 106 -11.31 21.45 -29.53
N SER A 107 -11.42 20.22 -30.04
CA SER A 107 -11.59 19.98 -31.47
C SER A 107 -12.93 20.48 -32.04
N LEU A 108 -14.06 20.15 -31.40
CA LEU A 108 -15.39 20.39 -31.97
C LEU A 108 -15.92 21.80 -31.69
N VAL A 109 -15.57 22.39 -30.54
CA VAL A 109 -16.15 23.65 -30.05
C VAL A 109 -15.17 24.81 -30.17
N GLU A 110 -13.89 24.60 -29.83
CA GLU A 110 -12.88 25.66 -29.88
C GLU A 110 -12.26 25.78 -31.27
N ASP A 111 -11.88 24.66 -31.90
CA ASP A 111 -11.27 24.62 -33.24
C ASP A 111 -12.32 24.52 -34.37
N GLY A 112 -13.55 24.08 -34.06
CA GLY A 112 -14.65 23.93 -35.02
C GLY A 112 -14.49 22.79 -36.03
N ASP A 113 -13.55 21.86 -35.80
CA ASP A 113 -13.28 20.72 -36.66
C ASP A 113 -14.26 19.57 -36.36
N THR A 114 -15.36 19.50 -37.10
CA THR A 114 -16.39 18.46 -36.95
C THR A 114 -16.12 17.19 -37.77
N THR A 115 -14.88 16.97 -38.22
CA THR A 115 -14.55 15.76 -39.00
C THR A 115 -14.46 14.52 -38.10
N PHE A 116 -14.77 13.35 -38.66
CA PHE A 116 -14.61 12.09 -37.91
C PHE A 116 -13.16 11.77 -37.60
N GLU A 117 -12.21 12.22 -38.43
CA GLU A 117 -10.78 12.06 -38.15
C GLU A 117 -10.36 12.85 -36.89
N ALA A 118 -10.97 14.00 -36.65
CA ALA A 118 -10.74 14.76 -35.42
C ALA A 118 -11.27 14.02 -34.18
N ILE A 119 -12.44 13.36 -34.31
CA ILE A 119 -13.02 12.51 -33.27
C ILE A 119 -12.14 11.28 -33.02
N ASP A 120 -11.68 10.60 -34.07
CA ASP A 120 -10.75 9.46 -33.98
C ASP A 120 -9.46 9.87 -33.24
N ARG A 121 -8.91 11.04 -33.58
CA ARG A 121 -7.75 11.63 -32.86
C ARG A 121 -8.06 11.89 -31.40
N ALA A 122 -9.24 12.42 -31.07
CA ALA A 122 -9.65 12.68 -29.69
C ALA A 122 -9.80 11.37 -28.88
N ILE A 123 -10.37 10.32 -29.47
CA ILE A 123 -10.51 8.98 -28.87
C ILE A 123 -9.12 8.37 -28.60
N ALA A 124 -8.21 8.44 -29.57
CA ALA A 124 -6.85 7.95 -29.42
C ALA A 124 -6.08 8.74 -28.35
N ALA A 125 -6.16 10.07 -28.35
CA ALA A 125 -5.49 10.93 -27.37
C ALA A 125 -6.00 10.70 -25.93
N ALA A 126 -7.28 10.37 -25.77
CA ALA A 126 -7.87 10.05 -24.47
C ALA A 126 -7.54 8.63 -23.96
N GLY A 127 -6.87 7.80 -24.77
CA GLY A 127 -6.49 6.43 -24.42
C GLY A 127 -7.71 5.52 -24.25
N ILE A 128 -8.76 5.72 -25.05
CA ILE A 128 -9.94 4.86 -25.05
C ILE A 128 -9.58 3.50 -25.68
N PRO A 129 -9.83 2.37 -24.99
CA PRO A 129 -9.50 1.07 -25.53
C PRO A 129 -10.46 0.69 -26.66
N SER A 130 -9.96 0.01 -27.68
CA SER A 130 -10.79 -0.51 -28.78
C SER A 130 -11.80 -1.55 -28.28
N ASP A 131 -11.38 -2.41 -27.34
CA ASP A 131 -12.20 -3.40 -26.63
C ASP A 131 -12.38 -2.98 -25.15
N PRO A 132 -13.61 -2.72 -24.68
CA PRO A 132 -13.83 -2.21 -23.34
C PRO A 132 -13.76 -3.33 -22.30
N LEU A 133 -13.36 -2.95 -21.09
CA LEU A 133 -13.53 -3.85 -19.96
C LEU A 133 -15.01 -3.95 -19.61
N HIS A 134 -15.53 -5.17 -19.51
CA HIS A 134 -16.90 -5.41 -19.10
C HIS A 134 -16.99 -5.56 -17.59
N MET A 135 -17.78 -4.72 -16.92
CA MET A 135 -17.89 -4.66 -15.46
C MET A 135 -19.35 -4.72 -15.02
N ARG A 136 -19.66 -5.56 -14.02
CA ARG A 136 -21.00 -5.62 -13.40
C ARG A 136 -21.40 -4.31 -12.72
N SER A 137 -20.45 -3.55 -12.18
CA SER A 137 -20.70 -2.21 -11.64
C SER A 137 -21.11 -1.20 -12.73
N TRP A 138 -20.84 -1.54 -13.99
CA TRP A 138 -21.23 -0.78 -15.17
C TRP A 138 -22.53 -1.24 -15.84
N ALA A 139 -23.14 -2.32 -15.34
CA ALA A 139 -24.46 -2.72 -15.76
C ALA A 139 -25.53 -1.72 -15.29
N PHE A 140 -26.61 -1.62 -16.07
CA PHE A 140 -27.79 -0.87 -15.68
C PHE A 140 -28.43 -1.51 -14.43
N ARG A 141 -28.87 -0.65 -13.50
CA ARG A 141 -29.65 -1.07 -12.34
C ARG A 141 -30.98 -0.33 -12.40
N PRO A 142 -32.11 -1.03 -12.61
CA PRO A 142 -33.40 -0.38 -12.57
C PRO A 142 -33.66 0.15 -11.16
N ALA A 143 -34.30 1.31 -11.08
CA ALA A 143 -34.85 1.78 -9.83
C ALA A 143 -35.90 0.78 -9.30
N PRO A 144 -36.10 0.68 -7.98
CA PRO A 144 -37.20 -0.11 -7.41
C PRO A 144 -38.54 0.27 -8.06
N ALA A 145 -39.43 -0.70 -8.27
CA ALA A 145 -40.68 -0.50 -9.01
C ALA A 145 -41.62 0.54 -8.38
N ASP A 146 -41.46 0.80 -7.09
CA ASP A 146 -42.18 1.77 -6.26
C ASP A 146 -41.48 3.14 -6.14
N ALA A 147 -40.27 3.28 -6.68
CA ALA A 147 -39.51 4.52 -6.58
C ALA A 147 -40.03 5.59 -7.56
N GLN A 148 -40.47 6.73 -7.01
CA GLN A 148 -40.82 7.88 -7.82
C GLN A 148 -39.54 8.57 -8.33
N VAL A 149 -39.19 8.31 -9.59
CA VAL A 149 -38.01 8.92 -10.25
C VAL A 149 -38.23 10.42 -10.41
N ARG A 150 -37.35 11.22 -9.80
CA ARG A 150 -37.33 12.68 -9.91
C ARG A 150 -36.53 13.12 -11.13
N ASP A 151 -36.79 14.33 -11.63
CA ASP A 151 -36.18 14.81 -12.87
C ASP A 151 -34.66 15.02 -12.76
N ALA A 152 -34.19 15.76 -11.76
CA ALA A 152 -32.78 16.09 -11.63
C ALA A 152 -32.31 16.20 -10.17
N ALA A 153 -31.05 15.83 -9.93
CA ALA A 153 -30.27 16.21 -8.76
C ALA A 153 -28.92 16.78 -9.20
N TYR A 154 -28.20 17.40 -8.28
CA TYR A 154 -26.85 17.86 -8.56
C TYR A 154 -25.84 17.47 -7.49
N ARG A 155 -24.59 17.38 -7.92
CA ARG A 155 -23.42 17.12 -7.10
C ARG A 155 -22.33 18.11 -7.45
N THR A 156 -21.54 18.48 -6.45
CA THR A 156 -20.39 19.38 -6.62
C THR A 156 -19.09 18.59 -6.68
N PHE A 157 -18.09 19.09 -7.39
CA PHE A 157 -16.70 18.64 -7.31
C PHE A 157 -15.76 19.82 -7.06
N ILE A 158 -14.65 19.58 -6.37
CA ILE A 158 -13.64 20.59 -6.03
C ILE A 158 -12.39 20.43 -6.89
N SER A 159 -12.12 19.22 -7.40
CA SER A 159 -10.94 18.92 -8.22
C SER A 159 -11.25 17.99 -9.39
N SER A 160 -10.37 18.00 -10.40
CA SER A 160 -10.44 17.06 -11.53
C SER A 160 -10.31 15.59 -11.08
N SER A 161 -9.57 15.33 -9.99
CA SER A 161 -9.45 14.00 -9.40
C SER A 161 -10.78 13.52 -8.79
N GLU A 162 -11.50 14.41 -8.12
CA GLU A 162 -12.84 14.10 -7.59
C GLU A 162 -13.85 13.86 -8.71
N LEU A 163 -13.83 14.71 -9.76
CA LEU A 163 -14.65 14.51 -10.95
C LEU A 163 -14.35 13.15 -11.62
N ALA A 164 -13.07 12.79 -11.75
CA ALA A 164 -12.67 11.49 -12.27
C ALA A 164 -13.15 10.34 -11.38
N GLY A 165 -13.17 10.53 -10.06
CA GLY A 165 -13.79 9.59 -9.11
C GLY A 165 -15.28 9.43 -9.37
N ILE A 166 -16.02 10.53 -9.51
CA ILE A 166 -17.46 10.51 -9.79
C ILE A 166 -17.76 9.74 -11.08
N PHE A 167 -17.02 10.00 -12.16
CA PHE A 167 -17.23 9.32 -13.46
C PHE A 167 -16.73 7.88 -13.50
N SER A 168 -15.75 7.50 -12.65
CA SER A 168 -15.32 6.10 -12.55
C SER A 168 -16.36 5.22 -11.83
N PHE A 169 -17.17 5.80 -10.95
CA PHE A 169 -18.18 5.08 -10.17
C PHE A 169 -19.58 5.68 -10.34
N PRO A 170 -20.15 5.63 -11.55
CA PRO A 170 -21.41 6.32 -11.85
C PRO A 170 -22.65 5.58 -11.31
N GLY A 171 -22.56 4.31 -10.91
CA GLY A 171 -23.67 3.56 -10.30
C GLY A 171 -23.75 3.75 -8.78
N GLN A 172 -24.30 4.86 -8.31
CA GLN A 172 -24.47 5.15 -6.88
C GLN A 172 -25.93 4.93 -6.45
N PRO A 173 -26.20 4.35 -5.26
CA PRO A 173 -27.56 4.15 -4.77
C PRO A 173 -28.39 5.45 -4.72
N ASP A 174 -27.76 6.56 -4.37
CA ASP A 174 -28.43 7.86 -4.28
C ASP A 174 -28.74 8.47 -5.66
N TYR A 175 -28.21 7.90 -6.75
CA TYR A 175 -28.49 8.37 -8.12
C TYR A 175 -29.73 7.69 -8.70
N ASP A 176 -30.10 6.51 -8.22
CA ASP A 176 -31.20 5.70 -8.76
C ASP A 176 -32.57 6.40 -8.66
N ALA A 177 -32.73 7.36 -7.75
CA ALA A 177 -33.94 8.17 -7.58
C ALA A 177 -34.07 9.32 -8.60
N TYR A 178 -33.09 9.52 -9.49
CA TYR A 178 -33.04 10.66 -10.40
C TYR A 178 -32.77 10.25 -11.84
N ARG A 179 -33.48 10.88 -12.78
CA ARG A 179 -33.25 10.69 -14.21
C ARG A 179 -31.90 11.25 -14.67
N CYS A 180 -31.44 12.34 -14.06
CA CYS A 180 -30.17 12.97 -14.39
C CYS A 180 -29.45 13.52 -13.17
N ILE A 181 -28.12 13.40 -13.20
CA ILE A 181 -27.23 13.94 -12.18
C ILE A 181 -26.37 15.02 -12.84
N ILE A 182 -26.55 16.27 -12.41
CA ILE A 182 -25.74 17.39 -12.88
C ILE A 182 -24.53 17.55 -11.96
N VAL A 183 -23.32 17.52 -12.52
CA VAL A 183 -22.07 17.62 -11.78
C VAL A 183 -21.43 18.97 -12.10
N VAL A 184 -21.31 19.84 -11.09
CA VAL A 184 -20.84 21.23 -11.22
C VAL A 184 -19.65 21.53 -10.31
N PRO A 185 -18.81 22.52 -10.62
CA PRO A 185 -17.78 22.97 -9.69
C PRO A 185 -18.38 23.42 -8.36
N ALA A 186 -17.66 23.27 -7.26
CA ALA A 186 -18.11 23.70 -5.93
C ALA A 186 -18.34 25.23 -5.82
N SER A 187 -17.76 26.03 -6.74
CA SER A 187 -18.02 27.46 -6.88
C SER A 187 -19.39 27.79 -7.50
N ALA A 188 -20.04 26.82 -8.15
CA ALA A 188 -21.37 27.01 -8.73
C ALA A 188 -22.45 26.93 -7.64
N SER A 189 -23.30 27.96 -7.57
CA SER A 189 -24.45 28.01 -6.68
C SER A 189 -25.75 27.90 -7.48
N LEU A 190 -26.75 27.20 -6.93
CA LEU A 190 -28.09 27.18 -7.50
C LEU A 190 -28.70 28.58 -7.55
N ARG A 191 -29.44 28.88 -8.62
CA ARG A 191 -30.22 30.11 -8.70
C ARG A 191 -31.31 30.11 -7.61
N PRO A 192 -31.51 31.24 -6.90
CA PRO A 192 -32.62 31.40 -5.98
C PRO A 192 -33.95 30.99 -6.61
N GLY A 193 -34.78 30.26 -5.86
CA GLY A 193 -36.06 29.74 -6.35
C GLY A 193 -36.01 28.42 -7.11
N THR A 194 -34.81 27.94 -7.51
CA THR A 194 -34.66 26.62 -8.15
C THR A 194 -34.73 25.51 -7.12
N LYS A 195 -35.71 24.60 -7.24
CA LYS A 195 -35.83 23.41 -6.39
C LYS A 195 -35.11 22.22 -7.03
N MET A 196 -33.86 21.99 -6.66
CA MET A 196 -33.09 20.80 -7.08
C MET A 196 -32.27 20.27 -5.91
N PRO A 197 -32.42 18.98 -5.53
CA PRO A 197 -31.70 18.41 -4.40
C PRO A 197 -30.20 18.27 -4.67
N ARG A 198 -29.39 18.55 -3.64
CA ARG A 198 -27.93 18.34 -3.65
C ARG A 198 -27.60 16.96 -3.10
N ILE A 199 -26.82 16.18 -3.82
CA ILE A 199 -26.27 14.91 -3.34
C ILE A 199 -24.93 15.18 -2.66
N THR A 200 -24.84 14.87 -1.37
CA THR A 200 -23.66 15.09 -0.52
C THR A 200 -23.02 13.80 -0.02
N SER A 201 -23.71 12.66 -0.17
CA SER A 201 -23.26 11.34 0.27
C SER A 201 -22.00 10.88 -0.46
N PRO A 202 -20.95 10.41 0.22
CA PRO A 202 -19.68 10.07 -0.41
C PRO A 202 -19.83 8.99 -1.49
N ILE A 203 -18.98 9.03 -2.52
CA ILE A 203 -18.96 8.03 -3.58
C ILE A 203 -18.62 6.65 -2.99
N ARG A 204 -19.54 5.70 -3.12
CA ARG A 204 -19.31 4.30 -2.82
C ARG A 204 -18.55 3.68 -3.98
N LYS A 205 -17.28 3.33 -3.74
CA LYS A 205 -16.38 2.79 -4.75
C LYS A 205 -16.46 1.27 -4.75
N LEU A 206 -17.16 0.72 -5.75
CA LEU A 206 -17.20 -0.71 -6.03
C LEU A 206 -16.17 -1.02 -7.13
N TYR A 207 -15.13 -1.77 -6.77
CA TYR A 207 -14.07 -2.14 -7.69
C TYR A 207 -14.31 -3.51 -8.31
N THR A 208 -13.92 -3.67 -9.58
CA THR A 208 -13.72 -5.01 -10.18
C THR A 208 -12.27 -5.40 -10.06
N LEU A 209 -12.01 -6.62 -9.62
CA LEU A 209 -10.70 -7.20 -9.42
C LEU A 209 -10.36 -8.06 -10.64
N LEU A 210 -9.24 -7.78 -11.28
CA LEU A 210 -8.75 -8.56 -12.42
C LEU A 210 -7.51 -9.33 -11.98
N ALA A 211 -7.62 -10.66 -11.97
CA ALA A 211 -6.52 -11.57 -11.67
C ALA A 211 -5.81 -12.00 -12.97
N PRO A 212 -4.47 -11.99 -13.01
CA PRO A 212 -3.71 -12.63 -14.08
C PRO A 212 -3.74 -14.15 -13.93
N ALA A 213 -3.18 -14.87 -14.91
CA ALA A 213 -3.06 -16.33 -14.83
C ALA A 213 -2.22 -16.76 -13.61
N GLY A 214 -2.61 -17.87 -12.97
CA GLY A 214 -1.94 -18.36 -11.75
C GLY A 214 -2.26 -17.56 -10.49
N VAL A 215 -3.26 -16.70 -10.53
CA VAL A 215 -3.77 -15.96 -9.37
C VAL A 215 -5.26 -16.22 -9.22
N GLU A 216 -5.65 -16.65 -8.03
CA GLU A 216 -7.04 -16.91 -7.69
C GLU A 216 -7.56 -15.85 -6.73
N LEU A 217 -8.83 -15.48 -6.94
CA LEU A 217 -9.58 -14.58 -6.09
C LEU A 217 -10.86 -15.26 -5.63
N LEU A 218 -11.19 -15.08 -4.35
CA LEU A 218 -12.49 -15.51 -3.79
C LEU A 218 -13.68 -14.75 -4.40
N ARG A 219 -13.44 -13.54 -4.93
CA ARG A 219 -14.47 -12.67 -5.51
C ARG A 219 -13.88 -11.77 -6.58
N ASP A 220 -14.69 -11.47 -7.60
CA ASP A 220 -14.35 -10.61 -8.74
C ASP A 220 -14.62 -9.12 -8.49
N THR A 221 -15.29 -8.80 -7.38
CA THR A 221 -15.72 -7.44 -7.03
C THR A 221 -15.63 -7.21 -5.53
N ALA A 222 -15.31 -5.97 -5.12
CA ALA A 222 -15.22 -5.60 -3.71
C ALA A 222 -15.36 -4.08 -3.51
N TYR A 223 -15.94 -3.67 -2.37
CA TYR A 223 -16.02 -2.25 -2.02
C TYR A 223 -14.69 -1.76 -1.43
N SER A 224 -14.41 -0.46 -1.61
CA SER A 224 -13.29 0.20 -0.94
C SER A 224 -13.35 -0.02 0.57
N GLY A 225 -12.21 -0.39 1.16
CA GLY A 225 -12.08 -0.72 2.58
C GLY A 225 -12.27 -2.19 2.91
N GLU A 226 -12.82 -3.01 2.01
CA GLU A 226 -12.95 -4.45 2.24
C GLU A 226 -11.59 -5.16 2.12
N ARG A 227 -11.42 -6.26 2.87
CA ARG A 227 -10.24 -7.12 2.77
C ARG A 227 -10.46 -8.21 1.73
N VAL A 228 -9.50 -8.41 0.83
CA VAL A 228 -9.53 -9.46 -0.19
C VAL A 228 -8.25 -10.28 -0.09
N THR A 229 -8.41 -11.60 -0.10
CA THR A 229 -7.29 -12.55 -0.17
C THR A 229 -6.97 -12.84 -1.63
N ILE A 230 -5.71 -12.65 -2.00
CA ILE A 230 -5.12 -12.99 -3.28
C ILE A 230 -4.34 -14.29 -3.07
N THR A 231 -4.67 -15.33 -3.83
CA THR A 231 -3.96 -16.61 -3.76
C THR A 231 -3.12 -16.78 -5.01
N TYR A 232 -1.80 -16.71 -4.86
CA TYR A 232 -0.85 -17.01 -5.90
C TYR A 232 -0.60 -18.52 -5.94
N THR A 233 -0.71 -19.12 -7.12
CA THR A 233 -0.48 -20.56 -7.34
C THR A 233 0.62 -20.78 -8.38
N ARG A 234 1.43 -21.80 -8.17
CA ARG A 234 2.44 -22.28 -9.13
C ARG A 234 2.45 -23.81 -9.09
N PRO A 235 2.40 -24.50 -10.23
CA PRO A 235 2.41 -25.97 -10.27
C PRO A 235 3.60 -26.55 -9.49
N GLY A 236 3.33 -27.53 -8.64
CA GLY A 236 4.34 -28.19 -7.80
C GLY A 236 4.80 -27.40 -6.56
N PHE A 237 4.29 -26.19 -6.31
CA PHE A 237 4.61 -25.40 -5.12
C PHE A 237 3.39 -25.18 -4.22
N SER A 238 3.62 -24.86 -2.95
CA SER A 238 2.55 -24.49 -2.04
C SER A 238 1.95 -23.13 -2.42
N PRO A 239 0.61 -22.97 -2.39
CA PRO A 239 -0.03 -21.70 -2.70
C PRO A 239 0.36 -20.64 -1.68
N ARG A 240 0.49 -19.39 -2.12
CA ARG A 240 0.80 -18.26 -1.26
C ARG A 240 -0.37 -17.30 -1.21
N GLN A 241 -0.84 -17.01 0.00
CA GLN A 241 -1.96 -16.10 0.22
C GLN A 241 -1.46 -14.76 0.74
N GLU A 242 -1.98 -13.68 0.17
CA GLU A 242 -1.71 -12.30 0.59
C GLU A 242 -3.03 -11.56 0.76
N VAL A 243 -3.18 -10.81 1.85
CA VAL A 243 -4.43 -10.08 2.15
C VAL A 243 -4.22 -8.59 1.90
N ILE A 244 -5.04 -8.03 1.01
CA ILE A 244 -5.03 -6.60 0.70
C ILE A 244 -6.30 -5.92 1.19
N THR A 245 -6.21 -4.60 1.40
CA THR A 245 -7.38 -3.74 1.63
C THR A 245 -7.72 -3.00 0.34
N VAL A 246 -8.93 -3.18 -0.15
CA VAL A 246 -9.40 -2.66 -1.44
C VAL A 246 -9.44 -1.14 -1.42
N GLY A 247 -8.94 -0.51 -2.48
CA GLY A 247 -8.86 0.95 -2.61
C GLY A 247 -7.62 1.58 -1.96
N ASN A 248 -6.86 0.82 -1.17
CA ASN A 248 -5.58 1.27 -0.63
C ASN A 248 -4.42 0.87 -1.56
N PRO A 249 -3.36 1.69 -1.67
CA PRO A 249 -2.14 1.30 -2.37
C PRO A 249 -1.54 0.04 -1.75
N SER A 250 -1.10 -0.88 -2.58
CA SER A 250 -0.42 -2.10 -2.16
C SER A 250 0.52 -2.57 -3.26
N ALA A 251 1.61 -3.25 -2.89
CA ALA A 251 2.58 -3.80 -3.85
C ALA A 251 1.93 -4.83 -4.79
N PHE A 252 0.85 -5.48 -4.36
CA PHE A 252 0.18 -6.56 -5.10
C PHE A 252 -0.81 -6.08 -6.15
N VAL A 253 -1.16 -4.79 -6.16
CA VAL A 253 -2.22 -4.28 -7.03
C VAL A 253 -1.91 -2.94 -7.68
N ARG A 254 -2.57 -2.69 -8.80
CA ARG A 254 -2.58 -1.40 -9.50
C ARG A 254 -4.02 -0.91 -9.61
N LEU A 255 -4.26 0.30 -9.13
CA LEU A 255 -5.56 0.96 -9.18
C LEU A 255 -5.71 1.69 -10.53
N GLU A 256 -6.75 1.34 -11.29
CA GLU A 256 -7.08 1.92 -12.59
C GLU A 256 -8.57 2.31 -12.62
N GLY A 257 -8.90 3.51 -12.14
CA GLY A 257 -10.29 3.97 -12.06
C GLY A 257 -11.14 3.06 -11.17
N SER A 258 -12.13 2.39 -11.76
CA SER A 258 -12.99 1.40 -11.09
C SER A 258 -12.45 -0.03 -11.09
N THR A 259 -11.26 -0.24 -11.63
CA THR A 259 -10.64 -1.55 -11.77
C THR A 259 -9.39 -1.65 -10.91
N ILE A 260 -9.18 -2.81 -10.30
CA ILE A 260 -7.95 -3.15 -9.59
C ILE A 260 -7.32 -4.33 -10.32
N ARG A 261 -6.18 -4.09 -10.97
CA ARG A 261 -5.38 -5.15 -11.58
C ARG A 261 -4.47 -5.74 -10.52
N ILE A 262 -4.55 -7.05 -10.36
CA ILE A 262 -3.59 -7.77 -9.52
C ILE A 262 -2.32 -7.97 -10.32
N ARG A 263 -1.20 -7.67 -9.68
CA ARG A 263 0.12 -7.87 -10.26
C ARG A 263 0.51 -9.34 -10.19
N GLU A 264 1.29 -9.77 -11.17
CA GLU A 264 1.81 -11.13 -11.23
C GLU A 264 2.76 -11.40 -10.05
N ALA A 265 2.90 -12.67 -9.67
CA ALA A 265 3.76 -13.08 -8.56
C ALA A 265 5.19 -12.51 -8.67
N ARG A 266 5.75 -12.52 -9.89
CA ARG A 266 7.11 -12.03 -10.17
C ARG A 266 7.27 -10.54 -9.89
N GLU A 267 6.27 -9.72 -10.28
CA GLU A 267 6.27 -8.28 -10.06
C GLU A 267 6.16 -7.91 -8.58
N CYS A 268 5.52 -8.77 -7.79
CA CYS A 268 5.31 -8.58 -6.36
C CYS A 268 6.48 -9.09 -5.49
N GLY A 269 7.49 -9.74 -6.09
CA GLY A 269 8.53 -10.43 -5.32
C GLY A 269 7.99 -11.63 -4.52
N VAL A 270 6.84 -12.18 -4.93
CA VAL A 270 6.28 -13.40 -4.33
C VAL A 270 7.19 -14.57 -4.70
N ARG A 271 7.74 -15.20 -3.67
CA ARG A 271 8.52 -16.44 -3.79
C ARG A 271 7.65 -17.61 -3.39
N PHE A 272 7.72 -18.67 -4.19
CA PHE A 272 7.06 -19.94 -3.90
C PHE A 272 8.03 -20.91 -3.23
N THR A 273 7.48 -21.69 -2.31
CA THR A 273 8.20 -22.74 -1.60
C THR A 273 7.40 -24.03 -1.70
N ARG A 274 8.09 -25.16 -1.81
CA ARG A 274 7.48 -26.47 -1.72
C ARG A 274 7.87 -27.09 -0.38
N LYS A 275 6.86 -27.46 0.42
CA LYS A 275 7.06 -28.22 1.65
C LYS A 275 6.91 -29.70 1.34
N VAL A 276 7.97 -30.47 1.56
CA VAL A 276 7.94 -31.94 1.41
C VAL A 276 8.18 -32.56 2.78
N PRO A 277 7.23 -33.33 3.34
CA PRO A 277 7.41 -34.07 4.58
C PRO A 277 8.71 -34.89 4.59
N LEU A 278 9.42 -34.88 5.71
CA LEU A 278 10.72 -35.52 5.87
C LEU A 278 10.64 -36.71 6.82
N GLU A 279 11.27 -37.81 6.42
CA GLU A 279 11.45 -38.99 7.27
C GLU A 279 12.90 -39.49 7.14
N VAL A 280 13.60 -39.65 8.28
CA VAL A 280 14.96 -40.19 8.31
C VAL A 280 14.94 -41.50 9.11
N ARG A 281 15.32 -42.60 8.45
CA ARG A 281 15.25 -43.95 9.02
C ARG A 281 16.59 -44.68 8.92
N SER A 282 16.81 -45.64 9.80
CA SER A 282 17.92 -46.59 9.69
C SER A 282 17.62 -47.58 8.56
N SER A 283 18.62 -48.00 7.79
CA SER A 283 18.46 -49.02 6.74
C SER A 283 18.30 -50.44 7.29
N LYS A 284 18.74 -50.69 8.53
CA LYS A 284 18.77 -52.02 9.15
C LYS A 284 17.77 -52.21 10.29
N GLU A 285 17.45 -51.14 11.01
CA GLU A 285 16.52 -51.17 12.14
C GLU A 285 15.23 -50.44 11.79
N ASP A 286 14.09 -50.97 12.24
CA ASP A 286 12.79 -50.29 12.16
C ASP A 286 12.75 -49.19 13.23
N GLY A 287 13.44 -48.07 12.94
CA GLY A 287 13.60 -46.96 13.86
C GLY A 287 13.86 -45.62 13.15
N THR A 288 13.21 -44.58 13.65
CA THR A 288 13.47 -43.19 13.22
C THR A 288 14.80 -42.72 13.78
N VAL A 289 15.67 -42.17 12.94
CA VAL A 289 16.94 -41.58 13.38
C VAL A 289 16.64 -40.22 14.00
N THR A 290 17.10 -39.98 15.23
CA THR A 290 17.00 -38.68 15.90
C THR A 290 18.35 -37.96 15.88
N GLY A 291 18.34 -36.62 15.77
CA GLY A 291 19.57 -35.82 15.86
C GLY A 291 20.44 -35.87 14.60
N TYR A 292 19.85 -35.56 13.45
CA TYR A 292 20.51 -35.51 12.16
C TYR A 292 20.59 -34.08 11.60
N THR A 293 21.53 -33.87 10.69
CA THR A 293 21.66 -32.66 9.89
C THR A 293 21.41 -32.98 8.42
N ILE A 294 20.69 -32.09 7.74
CA ILE A 294 20.46 -32.20 6.30
C ILE A 294 20.96 -30.94 5.60
N ALA A 295 21.56 -31.10 4.43
CA ALA A 295 21.91 -30.01 3.53
C ALA A 295 21.37 -30.28 2.13
N ILE A 296 20.80 -29.24 1.51
CA ILE A 296 20.33 -29.25 0.13
C ILE A 296 21.19 -28.29 -0.68
N ASN A 297 21.83 -28.78 -1.75
CA ASN A 297 22.74 -27.98 -2.58
C ASN A 297 23.77 -27.20 -1.76
N GLY A 298 24.26 -27.79 -0.66
CA GLY A 298 25.19 -27.18 0.29
C GLY A 298 24.58 -26.24 1.34
N ARG A 299 23.28 -25.93 1.27
CA ARG A 299 22.54 -25.15 2.28
C ARG A 299 21.99 -26.06 3.37
N SER A 300 22.43 -25.87 4.62
CA SER A 300 21.82 -26.57 5.76
C SER A 300 20.36 -26.14 5.93
N ILE A 301 19.49 -27.11 6.20
CA ILE A 301 18.06 -26.88 6.46
C ILE A 301 17.74 -27.04 7.95
N ASN A 302 16.67 -26.38 8.39
CA ASN A 302 16.14 -26.58 9.73
C ASN A 302 15.49 -27.96 9.82
N THR A 303 16.04 -28.84 10.66
CA THR A 303 15.54 -30.20 10.89
C THR A 303 14.59 -30.31 12.09
N MET A 304 14.23 -29.18 12.73
CA MET A 304 13.21 -29.15 13.78
C MET A 304 11.78 -29.25 13.24
N GLU A 305 11.57 -28.91 11.97
CA GLU A 305 10.26 -29.02 11.31
C GLU A 305 10.14 -30.38 10.60
N PRO A 306 8.94 -30.99 10.58
CA PRO A 306 8.74 -32.33 10.00
C PRO A 306 8.71 -32.34 8.46
N TYR A 307 9.22 -31.29 7.83
CA TYR A 307 9.27 -31.14 6.38
C TYR A 307 10.50 -30.36 5.96
N VAL A 308 10.84 -30.48 4.68
CA VAL A 308 11.88 -29.70 4.03
C VAL A 308 11.26 -28.64 3.14
N GLU A 309 11.70 -27.40 3.29
CA GLU A 309 11.31 -26.30 2.41
C GLU A 309 12.29 -26.14 1.25
N PHE A 310 11.83 -26.54 0.06
CA PHE A 310 12.52 -26.27 -1.19
C PHE A 310 12.08 -24.92 -1.74
N THR A 311 13.06 -24.11 -2.12
CA THR A 311 12.82 -22.82 -2.79
C THR A 311 12.80 -22.99 -4.31
N GLU A 312 12.31 -21.98 -5.04
CA GLU A 312 12.38 -21.98 -6.51
C GLU A 312 13.81 -22.08 -7.05
N LYS A 313 14.81 -21.64 -6.28
CA LYS A 313 16.22 -21.77 -6.67
C LYS A 313 16.71 -23.20 -6.54
N ASP A 314 16.22 -23.92 -5.53
CA ASP A 314 16.55 -25.33 -5.31
C ASP A 314 15.91 -26.21 -6.37
N LEU A 315 14.69 -25.86 -6.83
CA LEU A 315 13.90 -26.61 -7.81
C LEU A 315 13.92 -25.95 -9.20
N THR A 316 15.12 -25.81 -9.77
CA THR A 316 15.27 -25.29 -11.14
C THR A 316 14.92 -26.39 -12.15
N GLU A 317 14.18 -26.05 -13.21
CA GLU A 317 13.72 -27.03 -14.20
C GLU A 317 14.88 -27.83 -14.80
N TYR A 318 14.71 -29.15 -14.91
CA TYR A 318 15.73 -30.12 -15.37
C TYR A 318 17.03 -30.18 -14.54
N ALA A 319 17.09 -29.52 -13.38
CA ALA A 319 18.25 -29.61 -12.49
C ALA A 319 18.17 -30.84 -11.57
N THR A 320 19.35 -31.32 -11.15
CA THR A 320 19.49 -32.25 -10.04
C THR A 320 19.70 -31.49 -8.74
N VAL A 321 19.12 -32.02 -7.67
CA VAL A 321 19.20 -31.48 -6.31
C VAL A 321 20.01 -32.45 -5.47
N GLU A 322 21.15 -31.98 -4.97
CA GLU A 322 22.00 -32.75 -4.06
C GLU A 322 21.43 -32.65 -2.65
N ILE A 323 21.12 -33.80 -2.04
CA ILE A 323 20.65 -33.91 -0.66
C ILE A 323 21.68 -34.71 0.13
N LYS A 324 22.23 -34.10 1.17
CA LYS A 324 23.15 -34.72 2.12
C LYS A 324 22.50 -34.85 3.47
N ALA A 325 22.59 -36.03 4.08
CA ALA A 325 22.14 -36.27 5.44
C ALA A 325 23.26 -36.91 6.26
N ALA A 326 23.42 -36.47 7.50
CA ALA A 326 24.41 -37.02 8.42
C ALA A 326 23.83 -37.11 9.82
N SER A 327 24.20 -38.17 10.54
CA SER A 327 23.85 -38.40 11.94
C SER A 327 25.01 -39.11 12.63
N ASN A 328 25.08 -39.00 13.96
CA ASN A 328 26.11 -39.66 14.74
C ASN A 328 25.96 -41.18 14.69
N GLY A 329 27.03 -41.90 14.37
CA GLY A 329 27.02 -43.37 14.28
C GLY A 329 26.48 -43.92 12.95
N PHE A 330 26.19 -43.06 11.98
CA PHE A 330 25.74 -43.44 10.63
C PHE A 330 26.71 -42.95 9.55
N THR A 331 26.76 -43.67 8.43
CA THR A 331 27.50 -43.23 7.24
C THR A 331 26.79 -42.02 6.63
N PRO A 332 27.49 -40.91 6.32
CA PRO A 332 26.87 -39.77 5.66
C PRO A 332 26.26 -40.17 4.32
N LEU A 333 24.96 -39.89 4.16
CA LEU A 333 24.23 -40.13 2.93
C LEU A 333 24.38 -38.93 2.00
N LYS A 334 24.64 -39.20 0.72
CA LYS A 334 24.55 -38.22 -0.36
C LYS A 334 23.73 -38.82 -1.50
N ILE A 335 22.61 -38.20 -1.81
CA ILE A 335 21.74 -38.58 -2.92
C ILE A 335 21.50 -37.39 -3.84
N ASP A 336 21.38 -37.66 -5.14
CA ASP A 336 20.97 -36.68 -6.12
C ASP A 336 19.56 -37.05 -6.60
N LYS A 337 18.60 -36.13 -6.46
CA LYS A 337 17.23 -36.30 -6.97
C LYS A 337 16.95 -35.33 -8.08
N SER A 338 16.14 -35.72 -9.07
CA SER A 338 15.71 -34.77 -10.09
C SER A 338 14.70 -33.77 -9.52
N THR A 339 14.68 -32.55 -10.08
CA THR A 339 13.69 -31.53 -9.68
C THR A 339 12.25 -32.02 -9.93
N ALA A 340 12.02 -32.77 -11.00
CA ALA A 340 10.71 -33.35 -11.31
C ALA A 340 10.26 -34.33 -10.22
N GLU A 341 11.13 -35.24 -9.78
CA GLU A 341 10.83 -36.15 -8.67
C GLU A 341 10.48 -35.40 -7.38
N LEU A 342 11.20 -34.33 -7.06
CA LEU A 342 10.95 -33.56 -5.84
C LEU A 342 9.67 -32.74 -5.92
N LEU A 343 9.29 -32.25 -7.10
CA LEU A 343 8.05 -31.52 -7.36
C LEU A 343 6.80 -32.41 -7.30
N ASP A 344 6.96 -33.73 -7.45
CA ASP A 344 5.87 -34.71 -7.32
C ASP A 344 5.98 -35.56 -6.05
N ALA A 345 7.05 -35.43 -5.28
CA ALA A 345 7.25 -36.21 -4.05
C ALA A 345 6.27 -35.81 -2.94
N ASP A 346 5.50 -36.79 -2.46
CA ASP A 346 4.65 -36.65 -1.26
C ASP A 346 5.44 -36.69 0.05
N ARG A 347 6.59 -37.39 0.04
CA ARG A 347 7.49 -37.54 1.20
C ARG A 347 8.92 -37.75 0.74
N LEU A 348 9.86 -37.16 1.46
CA LEU A 348 11.28 -37.40 1.32
C LEU A 348 11.75 -38.37 2.42
N VAL A 349 12.00 -39.62 2.03
CA VAL A 349 12.57 -40.64 2.92
C VAL A 349 14.08 -40.70 2.69
N LEU A 350 14.86 -40.56 3.76
CA LEU A 350 16.31 -40.66 3.77
C LEU A 350 16.73 -41.85 4.63
N GLU A 351 17.41 -42.81 4.03
CA GLU A 351 17.90 -44.02 4.71
C GLU A 351 19.37 -43.86 5.04
N LEU A 352 19.71 -43.99 6.33
CA LEU A 352 21.07 -43.91 6.81
C LEU A 352 21.57 -45.31 7.20
N ASP A 353 22.77 -45.66 6.71
CA ASP A 353 23.43 -46.92 7.04
C ASP A 353 24.19 -46.80 8.37
N PRO A 354 23.88 -47.62 9.39
CA PRO A 354 24.66 -47.67 10.62
C PRO A 354 26.13 -48.01 10.36
N ILE A 355 27.04 -47.36 11.08
CA ILE A 355 28.46 -47.70 11.03
C ILE A 355 28.70 -48.88 11.96
N GLU A 356 29.08 -50.01 11.37
CA GLU A 356 29.61 -51.15 12.12
C GLU A 356 31.04 -50.88 12.58
N GLN A 357 31.31 -51.16 13.86
CA GLN A 357 32.64 -51.10 14.43
C GLN A 357 33.05 -52.49 14.90
N GLY A 358 34.19 -52.97 14.39
CA GLY A 358 34.88 -54.11 14.97
C GLY A 358 35.42 -53.74 16.35
N VAL A 359 34.94 -54.45 17.37
CA VAL A 359 35.30 -54.28 18.77
C VAL A 359 35.84 -55.60 19.30
N THR A 360 37.05 -55.58 19.85
CA THR A 360 37.61 -56.72 20.58
C THR A 360 37.25 -56.58 22.04
N LEU A 361 36.32 -57.41 22.51
CA LEU A 361 35.97 -57.50 23.93
C LEU A 361 36.90 -58.51 24.61
N ARG A 362 37.63 -58.02 25.61
CA ARG A 362 38.45 -58.83 26.51
C ARG A 362 37.73 -58.98 27.84
N LEU A 363 37.13 -60.14 28.07
CA LEU A 363 36.45 -60.48 29.32
C LEU A 363 37.49 -60.97 30.32
N ASP A 364 37.72 -60.22 31.39
CA ASP A 364 38.63 -60.58 32.48
C ASP A 364 37.84 -61.13 33.67
N PHE A 365 38.08 -62.38 34.04
CA PHE A 365 37.38 -63.04 35.15
C PHE A 365 38.08 -62.85 36.50
N GLY A 366 39.22 -62.15 36.56
CA GLY A 366 39.94 -61.81 37.79
C GLY A 366 40.75 -62.94 38.44
N ASP A 367 40.60 -64.18 37.97
CA ASP A 367 41.38 -65.35 38.40
C ASP A 367 42.50 -65.72 37.42
N GLY A 368 42.87 -64.78 36.54
CA GLY A 368 43.87 -64.96 35.48
C GLY A 368 43.30 -65.54 34.18
N ARG A 369 42.01 -65.90 34.14
CA ARG A 369 41.32 -66.29 32.90
C ARG A 369 40.86 -65.05 32.14
N VAL A 370 41.22 -65.00 30.87
CA VAL A 370 40.85 -63.93 29.94
C VAL A 370 40.27 -64.58 28.69
N VAL A 371 39.11 -64.09 28.25
CA VAL A 371 38.49 -64.50 26.97
C VAL A 371 38.44 -63.28 26.06
N GLU A 372 39.00 -63.40 24.87
CA GLU A 372 38.94 -62.37 23.84
C GLU A 372 37.97 -62.80 22.75
N GLN A 373 37.04 -61.92 22.41
CA GLN A 373 36.11 -62.12 21.31
C GLN A 373 35.99 -60.84 20.50
N VAL A 374 36.18 -60.97 19.19
CA VAL A 374 35.90 -59.89 18.24
C VAL A 374 34.42 -59.93 17.89
N ILE A 375 33.74 -58.82 18.11
CA ILE A 375 32.34 -58.63 17.75
C ILE A 375 32.19 -57.38 16.88
N SER A 376 31.20 -57.38 15.99
CA SER A 376 30.78 -56.17 15.28
C SER A 376 29.62 -55.55 16.06
N ILE A 377 29.76 -54.30 16.50
CA ILE A 377 28.69 -53.53 17.14
C ILE A 377 28.44 -52.26 16.33
N GLU A 378 27.19 -51.93 16.07
CA GLU A 378 26.84 -50.69 15.38
C GLU A 378 26.94 -49.48 16.32
N LYS A 379 27.49 -48.37 15.82
CA LYS A 379 27.79 -47.19 16.66
C LYS A 379 26.56 -46.46 17.20
N ASN A 380 25.42 -46.62 16.56
CA ASN A 380 24.11 -46.06 16.95
C ASN A 380 23.44 -46.84 18.10
N THR A 381 23.94 -48.03 18.44
CA THR A 381 23.32 -48.88 19.47
C THR A 381 23.63 -48.39 20.90
N PRO A 382 22.71 -48.62 21.86
CA PRO A 382 22.98 -48.34 23.26
C PRO A 382 24.14 -49.19 23.80
N GLU A 383 24.36 -50.39 23.28
CA GLU A 383 25.47 -51.27 23.63
C GLU A 383 26.83 -50.62 23.32
N TYR A 384 27.00 -50.04 22.13
CA TYR A 384 28.24 -49.32 21.79
C TYR A 384 28.42 -48.05 22.63
N THR A 385 27.34 -47.31 22.86
CA THR A 385 27.37 -46.07 23.66
C THR A 385 27.73 -46.34 25.12
N THR A 386 27.13 -47.38 25.70
CA THR A 386 27.45 -47.81 27.07
C THR A 386 28.89 -48.30 27.16
N LEU A 387 29.34 -49.12 26.20
CA LEU A 387 30.72 -49.60 26.15
C LEU A 387 31.73 -48.45 26.15
N ARG A 388 31.50 -47.45 25.29
CA ARG A 388 32.33 -46.24 25.20
C ARG A 388 32.28 -45.39 26.48
N SER A 389 31.17 -45.41 27.22
CA SER A 389 31.02 -44.75 28.52
C SER A 389 31.70 -45.49 29.68
N GLY A 390 32.32 -46.65 29.41
CA GLY A 390 33.05 -47.46 30.40
C GLY A 390 32.19 -48.49 31.12
N LYS A 391 31.07 -48.91 30.53
CA LYS A 391 30.21 -49.98 31.07
C LYS A 391 29.72 -50.90 29.96
N PHE A 392 29.70 -52.21 30.19
CA PHE A 392 29.16 -53.16 29.23
C PHE A 392 28.28 -54.17 29.95
N HIS A 393 26.97 -54.14 29.67
CA HIS A 393 25.95 -54.97 30.34
C HIS A 393 26.05 -55.02 31.89
N GLY A 394 26.35 -53.87 32.51
CA GLY A 394 26.46 -53.74 33.97
C GLY A 394 27.86 -53.97 34.55
N TYR A 395 28.80 -54.50 33.76
CA TYR A 395 30.19 -54.66 34.14
C TYR A 395 31.00 -53.41 33.81
N ARG A 396 32.09 -53.17 34.54
CA ARG A 396 32.98 -52.05 34.28
C ARG A 396 33.82 -52.38 33.05
N ALA A 397 33.79 -51.51 32.06
CA ALA A 397 34.60 -51.62 30.85
C ALA A 397 35.62 -50.48 30.81
N TYR A 398 36.83 -50.74 30.34
CA TYR A 398 37.79 -49.70 30.03
C TYR A 398 38.46 -49.98 28.69
N ARG A 399 38.68 -48.91 27.92
CA ARG A 399 39.33 -49.00 26.62
C ARG A 399 40.82 -49.25 26.82
N THR A 400 41.34 -50.29 26.20
CA THR A 400 42.77 -50.59 26.15
C THR A 400 43.34 -49.97 24.89
N VAL A 401 44.49 -49.29 25.00
CA VAL A 401 45.16 -48.69 23.83
C VAL A 401 45.75 -49.81 23.00
N ASN A 402 45.38 -49.86 21.72
CA ASN A 402 45.95 -50.81 20.78
C ASN A 402 47.43 -50.46 20.57
N GLN A 403 48.33 -51.45 20.69
CA GLN A 403 49.77 -51.22 20.56
C GLN A 403 50.23 -51.19 19.10
N ASP A 404 49.39 -51.65 18.18
CA ASP A 404 49.63 -51.64 16.75
C ASP A 404 48.98 -50.39 16.10
N PRO A 405 49.77 -49.45 15.55
CA PRO A 405 49.25 -48.21 14.98
C PRO A 405 48.44 -48.39 13.70
N ASP A 406 48.54 -49.53 13.02
CA ASP A 406 47.79 -49.83 11.78
C ASP A 406 46.46 -50.57 12.04
N ASP A 407 46.22 -51.03 13.28
CA ASP A 407 44.97 -51.70 13.67
C ASP A 407 43.95 -50.71 14.26
N THR A 408 42.94 -50.38 13.45
CA THR A 408 41.85 -49.46 13.82
C THR A 408 40.78 -50.09 14.74
N GLY A 409 40.95 -51.35 15.15
CA GLY A 409 40.06 -52.03 16.09
C GLY A 409 40.06 -51.40 17.48
N GLU A 410 38.87 -51.28 18.09
CA GLU A 410 38.76 -50.82 19.49
C GLU A 410 38.80 -52.01 20.44
N ILE A 411 39.76 -52.03 21.37
CA ILE A 411 39.85 -53.07 22.39
C ILE A 411 39.27 -52.55 23.70
N TYR A 412 38.30 -53.27 24.28
CA TYR A 412 37.75 -52.96 25.60
C TYR A 412 37.93 -54.15 26.53
N THR A 413 38.51 -53.91 27.70
CA THR A 413 38.57 -54.90 28.76
C THR A 413 37.37 -54.72 29.67
N VAL A 414 36.57 -55.78 29.80
CA VAL A 414 35.39 -55.84 30.65
C VAL A 414 35.73 -56.69 31.86
N ASP A 415 35.66 -56.09 33.04
CA ASP A 415 35.92 -56.77 34.31
C ASP A 415 34.66 -57.55 34.75
N VAL A 416 34.73 -58.87 34.63
CA VAL A 416 33.68 -59.85 34.96
C VAL A 416 33.97 -60.51 36.31
N SER A 417 35.04 -60.13 37.02
CA SER A 417 35.49 -60.76 38.28
C SER A 417 34.49 -60.62 39.43
N ALA A 418 33.52 -59.71 39.31
CA ALA A 418 32.40 -59.59 40.22
C ALA A 418 31.17 -60.30 39.65
N GLY A 419 30.98 -61.57 40.00
CA GLY A 419 29.67 -62.22 39.89
C GLY A 419 28.60 -61.37 40.59
N HIS A 420 27.48 -61.15 39.90
CA HIS A 420 26.26 -60.46 40.35
C HIS A 420 26.12 -60.26 41.87
N ARG A 421 26.04 -59.00 42.33
CA ARG A 421 24.90 -58.65 43.19
C ARG A 421 23.68 -58.62 42.28
N SER A 422 22.83 -59.64 42.39
CA SER A 422 21.54 -59.65 41.71
C SER A 422 20.75 -58.41 42.13
N ALA A 423 20.27 -57.63 41.16
CA ALA A 423 19.19 -56.68 41.38
C ALA A 423 17.86 -57.44 41.44
N THR A 424 17.74 -58.33 42.42
CA THR A 424 16.46 -58.86 42.89
C THR A 424 16.40 -58.64 44.39
N SER A 425 16.12 -57.39 44.75
CA SER A 425 15.34 -57.13 45.94
C SER A 425 14.28 -56.11 45.57
N HIS A 426 13.03 -56.57 45.45
CA HIS A 426 11.91 -55.77 45.91
C HIS A 426 12.18 -55.47 47.39
N VAL A 427 12.85 -54.34 47.64
CA VAL A 427 12.76 -53.62 48.91
C VAL A 427 11.91 -52.42 48.57
N ALA A 428 10.72 -52.40 49.17
CA ALA A 428 9.88 -51.22 49.19
C ALA A 428 10.74 -50.03 49.68
N PRO A 429 10.78 -48.91 48.96
CA PRO A 429 11.49 -47.73 49.44
C PRO A 429 10.74 -47.17 50.66
N GLU A 430 11.39 -47.22 51.82
CA GLU A 430 11.08 -46.29 52.90
C GLU A 430 11.44 -44.87 52.41
N PRO A 431 10.57 -43.87 52.63
CA PRO A 431 10.66 -42.61 51.90
C PRO A 431 11.86 -41.78 52.36
N ALA A 432 12.79 -41.53 51.43
CA ALA A 432 13.76 -40.45 51.58
C ALA A 432 13.07 -39.09 51.37
N PRO A 433 13.47 -38.04 52.11
CA PRO A 433 12.88 -36.72 52.00
C PRO A 433 13.09 -36.14 50.60
N ALA A 434 12.07 -35.45 50.09
CA ALA A 434 12.01 -34.96 48.72
C ALA A 434 13.25 -34.11 48.33
N PRO A 435 13.76 -34.28 47.09
CA PRO A 435 14.78 -33.41 46.53
C PRO A 435 14.23 -31.99 46.36
N ARG A 436 14.93 -31.00 46.92
CA ARG A 436 14.72 -29.59 46.59
C ARG A 436 15.07 -29.38 45.12
N GLN A 437 14.08 -29.02 44.31
CA GLN A 437 14.30 -28.49 42.98
C GLN A 437 15.07 -27.16 43.09
N PRO A 438 16.08 -26.89 42.24
CA PRO A 438 16.53 -25.53 42.01
C PRO A 438 15.40 -24.79 41.29
N GLU A 439 14.79 -23.81 41.97
CA GLU A 439 13.87 -22.86 41.35
C GLU A 439 14.60 -22.09 40.24
N ALA A 440 14.07 -22.17 39.03
CA ALA A 440 14.35 -21.18 38.00
C ALA A 440 13.67 -19.86 38.40
N PRO A 441 14.29 -18.68 38.16
CA PRO A 441 13.66 -17.41 38.46
C PRO A 441 12.41 -17.22 37.58
N VAL A 442 11.26 -17.08 38.23
CA VAL A 442 9.98 -16.72 37.61
C VAL A 442 9.99 -15.21 37.34
N PHE A 443 9.79 -14.83 36.07
CA PHE A 443 9.45 -13.46 35.71
C PHE A 443 7.93 -13.31 35.76
N GLU A 444 7.43 -12.28 36.46
CA GLU A 444 6.00 -11.91 36.44
C GLU A 444 5.59 -11.45 35.05
N ASN A 445 4.67 -12.18 34.43
CA ASN A 445 3.86 -11.67 33.33
C ASN A 445 2.49 -11.28 33.91
N ILE A 446 2.24 -9.97 33.97
CA ILE A 446 0.91 -9.41 34.17
C ILE A 446 0.22 -9.40 32.81
N ALA A 447 -0.54 -10.45 32.50
CA ALA A 447 -1.60 -10.40 31.51
C ALA A 447 -2.54 -11.61 31.68
N ASP A 448 -3.82 -11.28 31.77
CA ASP A 448 -4.99 -12.11 31.47
C ASP A 448 -5.26 -13.35 32.32
N ASP A 449 -6.10 -13.15 33.33
CA ASP A 449 -6.97 -14.19 33.87
C ASP A 449 -8.42 -13.64 33.85
N THR A 450 -9.21 -14.04 32.86
CA THR A 450 -10.69 -14.03 32.92
C THR A 450 -11.30 -14.86 31.78
N ALA A 451 -11.55 -16.13 32.06
CA ALA A 451 -12.64 -16.95 31.50
C ALA A 451 -12.82 -18.14 32.47
N ASP A 452 -13.94 -18.32 33.18
CA ASP A 452 -15.22 -18.74 32.62
C ASP A 452 -16.42 -18.48 33.58
N ARG A 453 -17.42 -17.73 33.04
CA ARG A 453 -18.91 -17.87 33.16
C ARG A 453 -19.67 -17.67 34.50
N PRO A 454 -21.00 -17.40 34.49
CA PRO A 454 -21.91 -16.83 33.46
C PRO A 454 -22.74 -15.61 33.97
N ASP A 455 -23.27 -14.78 33.06
CA ASP A 455 -24.16 -13.63 33.37
C ASP A 455 -25.44 -14.02 34.14
N PRO A 456 -25.91 -13.16 35.06
CA PRO A 456 -27.20 -12.50 34.83
C PRO A 456 -27.27 -11.02 35.27
N GLU A 457 -27.83 -10.20 34.38
CA GLU A 457 -28.68 -9.01 34.61
C GLU A 457 -28.18 -7.89 35.57
N ASP A 458 -27.64 -6.80 34.98
CA ASP A 458 -27.48 -5.49 35.63
C ASP A 458 -28.78 -4.67 35.54
N GLU A 459 -29.43 -4.47 36.68
CA GLU A 459 -30.40 -3.39 36.94
C GLU A 459 -29.66 -2.26 37.68
N ILE A 460 -29.72 -1.03 37.15
CA ILE A 460 -28.93 0.12 37.61
C ILE A 460 -29.56 0.74 38.87
N ASP A 461 -28.83 0.75 39.99
CA ASP A 461 -29.19 1.55 41.18
C ASP A 461 -28.57 2.97 41.10
N THR A 462 -29.41 3.98 41.28
CA THR A 462 -29.15 5.42 41.07
C THR A 462 -29.19 6.22 42.38
N THR A 463 -28.53 5.77 43.44
CA THR A 463 -28.64 6.48 44.73
C THR A 463 -27.39 6.54 45.62
N VAL A 464 -26.26 7.12 45.17
CA VAL A 464 -25.25 7.67 46.10
C VAL A 464 -24.56 8.94 45.54
N PRO A 465 -24.47 10.05 46.29
CA PRO A 465 -23.88 11.31 45.82
C PRO A 465 -22.35 11.33 46.04
N VAL A 466 -21.61 11.79 45.03
CA VAL A 466 -20.15 12.00 45.12
C VAL A 466 -19.84 13.46 45.42
N VAL A 467 -19.01 13.65 46.44
CA VAL A 467 -18.45 14.91 46.94
C VAL A 467 -17.53 15.55 45.88
N ALA A 468 -17.68 16.86 45.68
CA ALA A 468 -16.92 17.67 44.72
C ALA A 468 -15.45 17.84 45.13
N THR A 469 -14.53 17.55 44.21
CA THR A 469 -13.11 17.93 44.27
C THR A 469 -12.81 19.10 43.34
N GLU A 470 -11.86 19.94 43.76
CA GLU A 470 -11.50 21.29 43.29
C GLU A 470 -11.07 21.45 41.81
N SER A 471 -11.31 20.47 40.94
CA SER A 471 -10.90 20.52 39.52
C SER A 471 -11.83 21.30 38.59
N ASP A 472 -13.03 21.68 39.04
CA ASP A 472 -14.02 22.36 38.19
C ASP A 472 -13.89 23.90 38.23
N THR A 473 -13.31 24.47 39.28
CA THR A 473 -13.13 25.92 39.41
C THR A 473 -12.04 26.51 38.51
N GLU A 474 -11.02 25.72 38.14
CA GLU A 474 -10.00 26.17 37.17
C GLU A 474 -10.50 26.08 35.71
N ARG A 475 -11.33 25.07 35.39
CA ARG A 475 -11.91 24.91 34.04
C ARG A 475 -12.89 26.02 33.67
N ILE A 476 -13.61 26.57 34.66
CA ILE A 476 -14.55 27.68 34.43
C ILE A 476 -13.79 29.00 34.20
N ARG A 477 -12.66 29.24 34.89
CA ARG A 477 -11.85 30.45 34.72
C ARG A 477 -11.13 30.50 33.36
N GLU A 478 -10.64 29.38 32.85
CA GLU A 478 -10.03 29.35 31.50
C GLU A 478 -11.06 29.53 30.38
N ALA A 479 -12.29 29.06 30.58
CA ALA A 479 -13.38 29.24 29.61
C ALA A 479 -13.87 30.70 29.53
N GLU A 480 -13.91 31.43 30.65
CA GLU A 480 -14.31 32.84 30.64
C GLU A 480 -13.25 33.76 29.99
N ASP A 481 -11.97 33.44 30.14
CA ASP A 481 -10.85 34.22 29.58
C ASP A 481 -10.71 34.05 28.05
N GLU A 482 -11.08 32.88 27.51
CA GLU A 482 -11.19 32.61 26.06
C GLU A 482 -12.37 33.37 25.42
N VAL A 483 -13.51 33.44 26.10
CA VAL A 483 -14.71 34.15 25.61
C VAL A 483 -14.48 35.67 25.60
N ALA A 484 -13.74 36.22 26.57
CA ALA A 484 -13.38 37.64 26.61
C ALA A 484 -12.42 38.05 25.48
N LYS A 485 -11.45 37.20 25.14
CA LYS A 485 -10.49 37.45 24.04
C LYS A 485 -11.12 37.34 22.65
N SER A 486 -12.13 36.47 22.47
CA SER A 486 -12.84 36.33 21.18
C SER A 486 -13.73 37.55 20.87
N ARG A 487 -14.40 38.13 21.87
CA ARG A 487 -15.20 39.36 21.70
C ARG A 487 -14.36 40.59 21.32
N LYS A 488 -13.16 40.74 21.93
CA LYS A 488 -12.27 41.87 21.65
C LYS A 488 -11.69 41.82 20.23
N ARG A 489 -11.38 40.63 19.71
CA ARG A 489 -10.93 40.43 18.31
C ARG A 489 -12.07 40.64 17.29
N ARG A 490 -13.29 40.23 17.61
CA ARG A 490 -14.45 40.43 16.73
C ARG A 490 -14.83 41.92 16.61
N ASN A 491 -14.76 42.68 17.69
CA ASN A 491 -15.03 44.12 17.66
C ASN A 491 -13.91 44.91 16.93
N LEU A 492 -12.66 44.46 17.00
CA LEU A 492 -11.54 45.04 16.23
C LEU A 492 -11.69 44.79 14.72
N LEU A 493 -12.11 43.59 14.32
CA LEU A 493 -12.37 43.23 12.92
C LEU A 493 -13.58 43.98 12.33
N LEU A 494 -14.64 44.16 13.11
CA LEU A 494 -15.81 44.98 12.70
C LEU A 494 -15.45 46.47 12.57
N ALA A 495 -14.61 47.00 13.46
CA ALA A 495 -14.12 48.38 13.36
C ALA A 495 -13.22 48.59 12.13
N ALA A 496 -12.34 47.61 11.82
CA ALA A 496 -11.51 47.65 10.61
C ALA A 496 -12.34 47.57 9.32
N ALA A 497 -13.38 46.72 9.29
CA ALA A 497 -14.31 46.64 8.16
C ALA A 497 -15.11 47.93 7.96
N ALA A 498 -15.56 48.56 9.06
CA ALA A 498 -16.26 49.85 9.00
C ALA A 498 -15.36 50.98 8.49
N ALA A 499 -14.07 50.99 8.88
CA ALA A 499 -13.11 51.98 8.40
C ALA A 499 -12.84 51.87 6.88
N VAL A 500 -12.81 50.65 6.33
CA VAL A 500 -12.65 50.41 4.88
C VAL A 500 -13.89 50.89 4.11
N VAL A 501 -15.09 50.66 4.64
CA VAL A 501 -16.33 51.14 4.01
C VAL A 501 -16.39 52.68 4.01
N VAL A 502 -16.00 53.33 5.10
CA VAL A 502 -15.93 54.80 5.15
C VAL A 502 -14.88 55.34 4.17
N LEU A 503 -13.73 54.69 4.04
CA LEU A 503 -12.69 55.08 3.08
C LEU A 503 -13.20 55.00 1.63
N VAL A 504 -13.95 53.95 1.28
CA VAL A 504 -14.55 53.78 -0.06
C VAL A 504 -15.63 54.83 -0.32
N VAL A 505 -16.44 55.18 0.68
CA VAL A 505 -17.47 56.24 0.53
C VAL A 505 -16.84 57.62 0.35
N VAL A 506 -15.75 57.93 1.04
CA VAL A 506 -14.99 59.18 0.86
C VAL A 506 -14.34 59.23 -0.53
N LEU A 507 -13.82 58.11 -1.03
CA LEU A 507 -13.21 58.03 -2.37
C LEU A 507 -14.24 58.22 -3.51
N VAL A 508 -15.49 57.81 -3.30
CA VAL A 508 -16.58 57.98 -4.27
C VAL A 508 -17.12 59.41 -4.26
N PHE A 509 -17.07 60.13 -3.13
CA PHE A 509 -17.57 61.50 -3.02
C PHE A 509 -16.54 62.59 -3.39
N PHE A 510 -15.23 62.30 -3.37
CA PHE A 510 -14.17 63.28 -3.63
C PHE A 510 -13.58 63.27 -5.06
N ILE A 511 -14.15 62.51 -6.01
CA ILE A 511 -13.73 62.59 -7.41
C ILE A 511 -14.75 63.46 -8.19
N PRO A 512 -14.42 64.72 -8.54
CA PRO A 512 -15.34 65.58 -9.27
C PRO A 512 -15.43 65.16 -10.74
N LEU A 513 -16.65 64.87 -11.20
CA LEU A 513 -16.98 64.67 -12.61
C LEU A 513 -16.95 66.01 -13.38
N GLY A 514 -15.97 66.15 -14.26
CA GLY A 514 -16.11 66.74 -15.62
C GLY A 514 -15.86 68.24 -15.82
N LYS A 515 -14.82 68.59 -16.60
CA LYS A 515 -14.91 69.26 -17.93
C LYS A 515 -13.54 69.59 -18.56
N THR A 516 -13.35 69.05 -19.77
CA THR A 516 -12.63 69.52 -20.97
C THR A 516 -11.76 70.80 -20.91
N VAL A 517 -10.53 70.73 -21.41
CA VAL A 517 -9.98 71.31 -22.68
C VAL A 517 -8.47 71.02 -22.72
N GLY A 518 -7.94 70.64 -23.88
CA GLY A 518 -6.67 69.92 -24.03
C GLY A 518 -5.39 70.74 -24.27
N SER A 519 -4.31 70.00 -24.48
CA SER A 519 -3.11 70.34 -25.27
C SER A 519 -2.13 69.17 -25.12
N ASP A 520 -1.49 68.81 -26.24
CA ASP A 520 -0.61 67.67 -26.47
C ASP A 520 0.58 67.53 -25.49
N ALA A 521 0.96 66.29 -25.19
CA ALA A 521 2.19 65.65 -25.69
C ALA A 521 2.61 64.42 -24.84
N ASP A 522 2.99 63.36 -25.57
CA ASP A 522 3.85 62.21 -25.24
C ASP A 522 3.34 61.05 -24.35
N ASP A 523 2.72 60.10 -25.07
CA ASP A 523 3.20 58.74 -25.31
C ASP A 523 3.39 57.73 -24.15
N MET A 524 2.38 56.87 -24.03
CA MET A 524 2.59 55.41 -24.03
C MET A 524 1.48 54.73 -24.85
N PRO A 525 1.77 53.85 -25.82
CA PRO A 525 0.82 52.85 -26.31
C PRO A 525 1.06 51.54 -25.54
N ALA A 526 0.05 50.97 -24.88
CA ALA A 526 -1.09 50.25 -25.45
C ALA A 526 -0.65 48.93 -26.12
N MET A 527 -0.86 47.85 -25.37
CA MET A 527 -0.70 46.46 -25.76
C MET A 527 -2.00 45.98 -26.41
N VAL A 528 -1.95 45.55 -27.68
CA VAL A 528 -3.02 44.80 -28.35
C VAL A 528 -2.37 43.68 -29.18
N GLU A 529 -2.92 42.47 -29.01
CA GLU A 529 -3.11 41.35 -29.96
C GLU A 529 -2.84 41.65 -31.45
N ASN A 530 -2.45 40.72 -32.35
CA ASN A 530 -2.43 39.26 -32.40
C ASN A 530 -1.61 38.84 -33.65
N THR A 531 -1.16 37.57 -33.67
CA THR A 531 -0.91 36.65 -34.82
C THR A 531 -0.69 37.21 -36.25
N ASP A 532 0.40 36.86 -36.93
CA ASP A 532 0.46 35.67 -37.82
C ASP A 532 1.81 35.48 -38.54
N SER A 533 2.25 34.21 -38.55
CA SER A 533 2.89 33.40 -39.60
C SER A 533 3.86 33.94 -40.70
N VAL A 534 4.83 33.04 -40.99
CA VAL A 534 5.60 32.77 -42.24
C VAL A 534 7.07 33.20 -42.29
N ALA A 535 7.94 32.18 -42.45
CA ALA A 535 9.40 32.21 -42.60
C ALA A 535 9.89 32.71 -43.98
N PRO A 536 11.20 32.96 -44.17
CA PRO A 536 12.05 31.88 -44.72
C PRO A 536 13.51 31.78 -44.20
N ALA A 537 13.96 30.52 -44.20
CA ALA A 537 15.28 29.87 -44.39
C ALA A 537 16.66 30.58 -44.30
N ALA A 538 17.62 29.69 -43.94
CA ALA A 538 19.10 29.68 -44.06
C ALA A 538 19.88 30.43 -42.96
N ASP A 539 20.81 29.84 -42.20
CA ASP A 539 21.70 28.70 -42.48
C ASP A 539 22.07 27.85 -41.24
N ALA A 540 22.55 26.65 -41.56
CA ALA A 540 22.85 25.45 -40.78
C ALA A 540 23.70 25.53 -39.49
N ALA A 541 23.21 24.83 -38.44
CA ALA A 541 23.81 23.67 -37.70
C ALA A 541 25.36 23.54 -37.59
N PRO A 542 25.91 23.09 -36.43
CA PRO A 542 25.63 21.74 -35.94
C PRO A 542 25.15 21.63 -34.48
N ALA A 543 24.49 20.49 -34.26
CA ALA A 543 23.80 20.07 -33.06
C ALA A 543 24.72 19.82 -31.85
N ALA A 544 24.26 20.24 -30.67
CA ALA A 544 24.67 19.64 -29.41
C ALA A 544 23.69 18.50 -29.09
N ALA A 545 24.24 17.30 -28.94
CA ALA A 545 23.54 16.07 -28.58
C ALA A 545 22.88 16.16 -27.19
N PRO A 546 21.82 15.37 -26.94
CA PRO A 546 21.08 15.37 -25.68
C PRO A 546 21.95 14.99 -24.49
N GLU A 547 21.76 15.73 -23.40
CA GLU A 547 22.42 15.50 -22.11
C GLU A 547 22.16 14.08 -21.63
N ALA A 548 23.24 13.33 -21.47
CA ALA A 548 23.25 11.94 -21.07
C ALA A 548 22.58 11.74 -19.72
N ALA A 549 21.82 10.65 -19.61
CA ALA A 549 21.35 10.12 -18.33
C ALA A 549 22.52 10.00 -17.36
N ALA A 550 22.48 10.75 -16.26
CA ALA A 550 23.45 10.65 -15.18
C ALA A 550 23.36 9.25 -14.55
N ALA A 551 24.50 8.56 -14.48
CA ALA A 551 24.69 7.33 -13.73
C ALA A 551 24.28 7.50 -12.25
N PRO A 552 23.92 6.42 -11.53
CA PRO A 552 23.58 6.50 -10.11
C PRO A 552 24.79 6.98 -9.31
N GLN A 553 24.74 8.22 -8.81
CA GLN A 553 25.73 8.75 -7.86
C GLN A 553 25.76 7.86 -6.60
N ALA A 554 26.96 7.40 -6.22
CA ALA A 554 27.19 6.72 -4.95
C ALA A 554 26.81 7.64 -3.78
N SER A 555 26.21 7.08 -2.73
CA SER A 555 25.76 7.85 -1.58
C SER A 555 26.92 8.54 -0.87
N THR A 556 26.80 9.84 -0.58
CA THR A 556 27.83 10.64 0.12
C THR A 556 27.69 10.61 1.64
N LEU A 557 26.66 9.97 2.18
CA LEU A 557 26.38 9.94 3.62
C LEU A 557 27.39 9.16 4.47
N GLY A 558 28.06 8.13 3.94
CA GLY A 558 29.09 7.37 4.68
C GLY A 558 28.68 6.98 6.11
N ALA A 559 29.54 7.26 7.10
CA ALA A 559 29.32 6.97 8.53
C ALA A 559 28.22 7.84 9.19
N ASP A 560 27.84 8.98 8.61
CA ASP A 560 26.79 9.84 9.14
C ASP A 560 25.41 9.16 9.07
N ALA A 561 25.19 8.28 8.08
CA ALA A 561 23.96 7.48 7.98
C ALA A 561 23.77 6.56 9.20
N GLU A 562 24.83 5.89 9.63
CA GLU A 562 24.79 5.00 10.78
C GLU A 562 24.55 5.78 12.08
N TYR A 563 25.19 6.95 12.22
CA TYR A 563 24.96 7.85 13.34
C TYR A 563 23.49 8.33 13.41
N LEU A 564 22.94 8.84 12.31
CA LEU A 564 21.54 9.33 12.26
C LEU A 564 20.53 8.21 12.54
N ASN A 565 20.85 6.98 12.11
CA ASN A 565 20.01 5.82 12.32
C ASN A 565 20.03 5.29 13.75
N SER A 566 21.19 5.32 14.41
CA SER A 566 21.40 4.73 15.73
C SER A 566 21.03 5.66 16.90
N ASN A 567 20.98 6.98 16.66
CA ASN A 567 20.80 7.98 17.72
C ASN A 567 19.42 8.63 17.70
N ARG A 568 18.87 8.87 18.91
CA ARG A 568 17.60 9.58 19.10
C ARG A 568 17.76 11.10 19.15
N GLN A 569 18.97 11.56 19.45
CA GLN A 569 19.35 12.96 19.47
C GLN A 569 20.46 13.17 18.46
N TRP A 570 20.28 14.13 17.56
CA TRP A 570 21.26 14.45 16.53
C TRP A 570 22.00 15.72 16.89
N ALA A 571 23.31 15.61 17.09
CA ALA A 571 24.18 16.77 17.28
C ALA A 571 24.73 17.22 15.91
N VAL A 572 24.63 18.52 15.62
CA VAL A 572 25.21 19.09 14.38
C VAL A 572 26.72 18.81 14.30
N SER A 573 27.41 18.86 15.44
CA SER A 573 28.86 18.63 15.54
C SER A 573 29.29 17.17 15.31
N ALA A 574 28.35 16.22 15.28
CA ALA A 574 28.64 14.80 15.07
C ALA A 574 28.55 14.37 13.59
N LEU A 575 28.11 15.27 12.71
CA LEU A 575 27.98 15.02 11.27
C LEU A 575 29.16 15.68 10.54
N SER A 576 29.74 14.94 9.59
CA SER A 576 30.92 15.38 8.85
C SER A 576 30.71 15.39 7.33
N SER A 577 29.70 14.66 6.84
CA SER A 577 29.37 14.57 5.42
C SER A 577 28.68 15.83 4.89
N PRO A 578 28.87 16.17 3.60
CA PRO A 578 28.13 17.27 2.96
C PRO A 578 26.61 17.07 3.02
N ALA A 579 26.13 15.84 2.85
CA ALA A 579 24.71 15.52 2.91
C ALA A 579 24.11 15.61 4.32
N GLY A 580 24.85 15.17 5.35
CA GLY A 580 24.47 15.31 6.76
C GLY A 580 24.40 16.78 7.21
N ASN A 581 25.39 17.58 6.82
CA ASN A 581 25.38 19.02 7.08
C ASN A 581 24.24 19.75 6.34
N ALA A 582 23.97 19.38 5.08
CA ALA A 582 22.83 19.91 4.32
C ALA A 582 21.48 19.56 4.99
N LEU A 583 21.35 18.38 5.60
CA LEU A 583 20.16 18.00 6.34
C LEU A 583 19.95 18.89 7.56
N MET A 584 20.99 19.11 8.36
CA MET A 584 20.88 19.96 9.55
C MET A 584 20.59 21.41 9.20
N ASN A 585 21.19 21.93 8.13
CA ASN A 585 20.92 23.28 7.64
C ASN A 585 19.47 23.43 7.17
N ALA A 586 18.94 22.45 6.43
CA ALA A 586 17.54 22.46 6.01
C ALA A 586 16.56 22.46 7.21
N ILE A 587 16.89 21.75 8.29
CA ILE A 587 16.10 21.79 9.54
C ILE A 587 16.23 23.16 10.24
N ALA A 588 17.43 23.74 10.28
CA ALA A 588 17.67 25.06 10.84
C ALA A 588 16.99 26.19 10.04
N GLU A 589 16.79 26.01 8.74
CA GLU A 589 16.08 26.95 7.87
C GLU A 589 14.56 26.73 7.89
N GLY A 590 14.10 25.59 8.41
CA GLY A 590 12.71 25.17 8.39
C GLY A 590 12.21 24.82 6.98
N ASP A 591 13.11 24.42 6.09
CA ASP A 591 12.81 24.06 4.71
C ASP A 591 12.44 22.58 4.57
N VAL A 592 11.13 22.32 4.60
CA VAL A 592 10.57 20.97 4.46
C VAL A 592 10.88 20.33 3.10
N ASP A 593 11.04 21.12 2.03
CA ASP A 593 11.36 20.59 0.71
C ASP A 593 12.81 20.11 0.62
N ALA A 594 13.74 20.90 1.17
CA ALA A 594 15.15 20.52 1.25
C ALA A 594 15.39 19.32 2.17
N ILE A 595 14.65 19.22 3.29
CA ILE A 595 14.69 18.03 4.17
C ILE A 595 14.20 16.79 3.42
N ALA A 596 13.03 16.87 2.76
CA ALA A 596 12.43 15.71 2.10
C ALA A 596 13.22 15.21 0.88
N ARG A 597 13.97 16.10 0.21
CA ARG A 597 14.87 15.76 -0.90
C ARG A 597 16.29 15.43 -0.46
N ASN A 598 16.59 15.50 0.83
CA ASN A 598 17.91 15.18 1.33
C ASN A 598 18.24 13.70 1.08
N GLU A 599 19.49 13.43 0.72
CA GLU A 599 19.99 12.11 0.40
C GLU A 599 19.66 11.07 1.48
N TYR A 600 19.66 11.44 2.76
CA TYR A 600 19.30 10.56 3.88
C TYR A 600 17.90 9.94 3.74
N PHE A 601 16.92 10.69 3.21
CA PHE A 601 15.54 10.23 3.09
C PHE A 601 15.21 9.62 1.73
N ILE A 602 15.76 10.14 0.64
CA ILE A 602 15.45 9.67 -0.72
C ILE A 602 16.23 8.41 -1.13
N SER A 603 17.39 8.15 -0.52
CA SER A 603 18.27 7.01 -0.87
C SER A 603 17.84 5.68 -0.25
N GLY A 604 16.79 5.68 0.59
CA GLY A 604 16.34 4.49 1.33
C GLY A 604 17.24 4.10 2.51
N VAL A 605 18.24 4.91 2.86
CA VAL A 605 19.20 4.64 3.95
C VAL A 605 18.64 4.99 5.34
N CYS A 606 17.66 5.88 5.43
CA CYS A 606 16.98 6.18 6.70
C CYS A 606 16.20 4.94 7.21
N SER A 607 16.66 4.33 8.29
CA SER A 607 16.02 3.24 9.04
C SER A 607 15.42 3.70 10.37
N ASN A 608 15.77 4.90 10.86
CA ASN A 608 15.23 5.49 12.09
C ASN A 608 13.73 5.84 11.94
N SER A 609 12.87 5.10 12.64
CA SER A 609 11.42 5.26 12.59
C SER A 609 10.92 6.63 13.05
N ARG A 610 11.61 7.28 13.98
CA ARG A 610 11.25 8.62 14.49
C ARG A 610 11.56 9.70 13.47
N ALA A 611 12.72 9.61 12.83
CA ALA A 611 13.10 10.51 11.74
C ALA A 611 12.12 10.41 10.58
N ARG A 612 11.70 9.18 10.21
CA ARG A 612 10.68 8.96 9.18
C ARG A 612 9.32 9.54 9.58
N LYS A 613 8.88 9.31 10.82
CA LYS A 613 7.63 9.87 11.34
C LYS A 613 7.64 11.40 11.39
N ALA A 614 8.77 12.00 11.79
CA ALA A 614 8.94 13.45 11.73
C ALA A 614 8.81 13.97 10.30
N LEU A 615 9.44 13.30 9.32
CA LEU A 615 9.32 13.65 7.90
C LEU A 615 7.88 13.57 7.40
N GLU A 616 7.14 12.52 7.74
CA GLU A 616 5.73 12.40 7.37
C GLU A 616 4.88 13.54 7.93
N LEU A 617 5.08 13.90 9.21
CA LEU A 617 4.36 14.99 9.87
C LEU A 617 4.71 16.36 9.28
N MET A 618 5.98 16.60 8.92
CA MET A 618 6.43 17.80 8.23
C MET A 618 5.83 17.88 6.83
N TRP A 619 5.91 16.79 6.07
CA TRP A 619 5.45 16.71 4.69
C TRP A 619 3.94 16.91 4.60
N ARG A 620 3.17 16.34 5.53
CA ARG A 620 1.72 16.50 5.61
C ARG A 620 1.29 17.96 5.83
N GLY A 621 2.04 18.75 6.59
CA GLY A 621 1.73 20.16 6.83
C GLY A 621 2.49 21.15 5.94
N LYS A 622 3.14 20.67 4.88
CA LYS A 622 3.89 21.49 3.91
C LYS A 622 3.00 22.50 3.19
N THR A 623 1.77 22.11 2.84
CA THR A 623 0.79 22.97 2.16
C THR A 623 -0.20 23.53 3.18
N GLY A 624 -0.69 24.75 2.95
CA GLY A 624 -1.73 25.35 3.78
C GLY A 624 -1.21 26.16 4.99
N PRO A 625 -2.11 26.50 5.94
CA PRO A 625 -1.85 27.50 6.98
C PRO A 625 -0.86 27.04 8.06
N THR A 626 -0.61 25.74 8.19
CA THR A 626 0.32 25.18 9.19
C THR A 626 1.78 25.24 8.78
N ARG A 627 2.09 25.54 7.50
CA ARG A 627 3.47 25.62 6.97
C ARG A 627 4.37 26.54 7.82
N GLY A 628 3.87 27.73 8.16
CA GLY A 628 4.62 28.70 8.95
C GLY A 628 4.88 28.24 10.39
N SER A 629 3.96 27.48 10.96
CA SER A 629 4.09 26.95 12.32
C SER A 629 5.05 25.75 12.37
N ILE A 630 5.03 24.87 11.35
CA ILE A 630 5.98 23.76 11.21
C ILE A 630 7.41 24.28 11.02
N ALA A 631 7.61 25.26 10.13
CA ALA A 631 8.92 25.89 9.94
C ALA A 631 9.45 26.53 11.24
N ARG A 632 8.56 27.11 12.07
CA ARG A 632 8.92 27.67 13.36
C ARG A 632 9.34 26.60 14.37
N GLU A 633 8.66 25.46 14.43
CA GLU A 633 9.02 24.35 15.32
C GLU A 633 10.33 23.67 14.91
N LEU A 634 10.64 23.59 13.61
CA LEU A 634 11.94 23.11 13.11
C LEU A 634 13.09 24.02 13.53
N LYS A 635 12.93 25.34 13.34
CA LYS A 635 13.89 26.35 13.79
C LYS A 635 14.16 26.28 15.29
N LYS A 636 13.11 26.14 16.10
CA LYS A 636 13.23 25.97 17.56
C LYS A 636 13.97 24.68 17.94
N ALA A 637 13.74 23.59 17.22
CA ALA A 637 14.40 22.31 17.47
C ALA A 637 15.90 22.35 17.11
N ALA A 638 16.29 23.12 16.09
CA ALA A 638 17.69 23.28 15.69
C ALA A 638 18.46 24.31 16.52
N ALA A 639 17.78 25.23 17.22
CA ALA A 639 18.40 26.35 17.93
C ALA A 639 19.41 25.95 19.02
N SER A 640 19.27 24.76 19.62
CA SER A 640 20.19 24.23 20.64
C SER A 640 21.40 23.47 20.06
N GLY A 641 21.57 23.41 18.73
CA GLY A 641 22.63 22.64 18.07
C GLY A 641 22.49 21.11 18.20
N THR A 642 21.43 20.67 18.87
CA THR A 642 21.06 19.27 19.13
C THR A 642 19.57 19.10 18.90
N ILE A 643 19.20 18.17 18.03
CA ILE A 643 17.81 17.90 17.65
C ILE A 643 17.36 16.60 18.34
N ASP A 644 16.43 16.73 19.27
CA ASP A 644 15.76 15.60 19.90
C ASP A 644 14.54 15.20 19.05
N LEU A 645 14.60 14.00 18.46
CA LEU A 645 13.57 13.51 17.54
C LEU A 645 12.23 13.25 18.23
N ASP A 646 12.22 12.81 19.50
CA ASP A 646 10.99 12.56 20.25
C ASP A 646 10.24 13.88 20.49
N LYS A 647 10.97 14.88 21.00
CA LYS A 647 10.41 16.22 21.21
C LYS A 647 9.98 16.89 19.90
N LEU A 648 10.71 16.65 18.81
CA LEU A 648 10.35 17.17 17.50
C LEU A 648 9.04 16.55 16.99
N VAL A 649 8.88 15.23 17.07
CA VAL A 649 7.66 14.54 16.68
C VAL A 649 6.46 15.03 17.51
N ASP A 650 6.61 15.16 18.83
CA ASP A 650 5.54 15.63 19.71
C ASP A 650 5.10 17.07 19.38
N ARG A 651 6.05 17.96 19.07
CA ARG A 651 5.74 19.34 18.67
C ARG A 651 5.08 19.39 17.31
N LEU A 652 5.55 18.61 16.34
CA LEU A 652 4.95 18.54 15.00
C LEU A 652 3.53 17.94 15.04
N ALA A 653 3.27 16.96 15.91
CA ALA A 653 1.95 16.36 16.07
C ALA A 653 0.88 17.36 16.56
N ARG A 654 1.27 18.37 17.36
CA ARG A 654 0.36 19.43 17.85
C ARG A 654 0.00 20.47 16.79
N VAL A 655 0.77 20.55 15.71
CA VAL A 655 0.68 21.60 14.68
C VAL A 655 0.22 20.99 13.34
N GLN A 656 -0.50 19.87 13.40
CA GLN A 656 -0.96 19.17 12.20
C GLN A 656 -2.09 19.94 11.50
N PRO A 657 -2.09 19.97 10.15
CA PRO A 657 -3.19 20.54 9.39
C PRO A 657 -4.46 19.72 9.60
N GLN A 658 -5.61 20.39 9.46
CA GLN A 658 -6.87 19.67 9.30
C GLN A 658 -6.81 18.80 8.05
N ALA A 659 -7.57 17.70 8.03
CA ALA A 659 -7.50 16.72 6.95
C ALA A 659 -7.72 17.31 5.55
N ALA A 660 -8.47 18.42 5.43
CA ALA A 660 -8.72 19.14 4.19
C ALA A 660 -7.51 19.94 3.66
N ASP A 661 -6.61 20.39 4.54
CA ASP A 661 -5.44 21.22 4.20
C ASP A 661 -4.13 20.42 4.17
N ALA A 662 -4.20 19.13 4.51
CA ALA A 662 -3.06 18.24 4.52
C ALA A 662 -2.51 18.02 3.10
N ASN A 663 -1.20 18.12 2.96
CA ASN A 663 -0.50 17.79 1.74
C ASN A 663 -0.69 16.30 1.41
N THR A 664 -1.25 16.03 0.24
CA THR A 664 -1.49 14.67 -0.27
C THR A 664 -0.47 14.23 -1.31
N LEU A 665 0.54 15.05 -1.62
CA LEU A 665 1.60 14.68 -2.55
C LEU A 665 2.48 13.57 -1.95
N PRO A 666 2.92 12.59 -2.76
CA PRO A 666 3.86 11.59 -2.28
C PRO A 666 5.17 12.25 -1.85
N LEU A 667 5.87 11.62 -0.89
CA LEU A 667 7.22 12.01 -0.52
C LEU A 667 8.15 11.87 -1.74
N PRO A 668 9.15 12.75 -1.91
CA PRO A 668 10.13 12.61 -2.97
C PRO A 668 10.84 11.27 -2.87
N THR A 669 10.95 10.57 -3.99
CA THR A 669 11.79 9.37 -4.14
C THR A 669 12.89 9.67 -5.15
N ARG A 670 14.04 9.00 -5.02
CA ARG A 670 15.17 9.16 -5.93
C ARG A 670 14.82 8.86 -7.39
#